data_AF-A0A938M6C1-F1
#
_entry.id   AF-A0A938M6C1-F1
#
_cell.length_a   1.000
_cell.length_b   1.000
_cell.length_c   1.000
_cell.angle_alpha   90.00
_cell.angle_beta   90.00
_cell.angle_gamma   90.00
#
_symmetry.space_group_name_H-M   'P 1'
#
loop_
_entity.id
_entity.type
_entity.pdbx_description
1 polymer ?
#
loop_
_entity_poly.entity_id
_entity_poly.type
_entity_poly.pdbx_seq_one_letter_code
_entity_poly.pdbx_strand_id
1 'polypeptide(L)'
;MTRLATCLVAILSLLMISPALLGQPVGEVSVPVCAAPPRLDADLNDPCWAAATKLTGFRAIATSKSAEVQTTAWLCRDDTWLYIAFRCHEPSAISIKRTVNDRDAAVSSDDSVEIFLDPGTGGKEYVHLALNVNGAQADQLCRGEERLRSWNMPWRSAAKLDAHLDSATGWSAELAIPLALVPGRQPNALWRINLCRNRRAVSPAEHSSLAPLPPGASFHAPQHFLPVKLSGLKLQVPFGPMVRSATAKPFTIKDGAYSYAIEVVVRNLTGSAGEVDVVAQDLPRTGQGRQVAEKLALGPSEEKQVTFRIQAAHAGPRDAWVGLREPGSELWLQKTHVAGMEELSRLDAYLDRSYYTTEKQARVYAEMRTDREDRVAQGLVLDVKLTGPAKEPLAAGSTPCSDDVVAINLDISRVPNGAHTVEAVLRNKAGVELGSVQLPLIKRPPAPDGANEVKIDRYNRCLLLNGKPFFPLGAVGAHYHGRFADWKADYFDAQFKFCREAGLNCVIDWVGYRPADTPLEDTRKCYDLAHQHGLKVIGRPYGSGRDLRYSSPKFRDAAAEMIAAMDPYLAMCLRHPAVVAFYHLDEPQPGLSIDDTLQAFTDKVHSLAPYHPVYVSLTRYIHESQRRWFGTITDLLGAHNYWYVLRADGLQAMSGYWRALDTHARNAHSPTMALPQLDYWGPGYQNCDFMLPAEQRAQTYLALVHGARSVIYFVLPFRHQLSVATQKQLSAEVARLAPALLSREPRQEVTFEPESASTVFPLG
;
A
#
# COMPACT_ATOMS: atom_id res chain seq x y z
N MET A 1 82.68 25.34 14.26
CA MET A 1 81.33 25.54 14.85
C MET A 1 80.37 25.70 13.68
N THR A 2 79.68 24.69 13.15
CA THR A 2 78.62 23.79 13.67
C THR A 2 77.28 24.08 12.96
N ARG A 3 76.82 23.07 12.20
CA ARG A 3 75.44 22.55 12.14
C ARG A 3 74.34 23.35 11.42
N LEU A 4 73.92 22.88 10.24
CA LEU A 4 72.77 21.97 9.99
C LEU A 4 72.20 22.22 8.58
N ALA A 5 72.32 21.22 7.72
CA ALA A 5 71.72 21.11 6.40
C ALA A 5 70.71 19.97 6.43
N THR A 6 69.42 20.24 6.19
CA THR A 6 68.46 19.24 5.68
C THR A 6 67.18 19.93 5.20
N CYS A 7 66.61 19.40 4.12
CA CYS A 7 65.25 19.64 3.61
C CYS A 7 64.99 20.91 2.80
N LEU A 8 65.46 20.99 1.54
CA LEU A 8 64.69 21.67 0.48
C LEU A 8 65.13 21.31 -0.97
N VAL A 9 65.38 20.04 -1.32
CA VAL A 9 65.67 19.63 -2.73
C VAL A 9 64.95 18.35 -3.19
N ALA A 10 63.95 17.84 -2.45
CA ALA A 10 63.32 16.55 -2.77
C ALA A 10 61.83 16.60 -3.15
N ILE A 11 61.31 17.69 -3.73
CA ILE A 11 59.91 17.76 -4.22
C ILE A 11 59.85 18.56 -5.53
N LEU A 12 60.51 18.09 -6.59
CA LEU A 12 60.26 18.61 -7.95
C LEU A 12 60.45 17.55 -9.05
N SER A 13 60.32 16.26 -8.69
CA SER A 13 60.59 15.14 -9.60
C SER A 13 59.58 13.99 -9.48
N LEU A 14 58.33 14.23 -9.06
CA LEU A 14 57.30 13.17 -9.08
C LEU A 14 55.87 13.74 -9.09
N LEU A 15 55.49 14.39 -10.19
CA LEU A 15 54.08 14.69 -10.50
C LEU A 15 53.84 14.59 -12.01
N MET A 16 54.36 13.52 -12.61
CA MET A 16 53.80 12.93 -13.83
C MET A 16 52.79 11.88 -13.37
N ILE A 17 51.64 12.33 -12.88
CA ILE A 17 50.48 11.45 -12.74
C ILE A 17 50.08 11.07 -14.17
N SER A 18 50.36 9.83 -14.55
CA SER A 18 49.80 9.24 -15.77
C SER A 18 48.29 9.57 -15.84
N PRO A 19 47.76 10.11 -16.95
CA PRO A 19 46.33 10.25 -17.16
C PRO A 19 45.57 8.91 -17.27
N ALA A 20 46.21 7.80 -16.94
CA ALA A 20 45.65 6.46 -16.98
C ALA A 20 44.83 6.15 -15.71
N LEU A 21 43.95 7.06 -15.32
CA LEU A 21 42.78 6.76 -14.48
C LEU A 21 41.55 7.57 -14.94
N LEU A 22 41.53 8.04 -16.18
CA LEU A 22 40.27 8.21 -16.90
C LEU A 22 39.73 6.80 -17.13
N GLY A 23 38.61 6.47 -16.48
CA GLY A 23 37.92 5.21 -16.72
C GLY A 23 37.84 4.95 -18.22
N GLN A 24 38.18 3.74 -18.65
CA GLN A 24 38.08 3.39 -20.06
C GLN A 24 36.70 3.84 -20.55
N PRO A 25 36.61 4.57 -21.68
CA PRO A 25 35.32 4.98 -22.20
C PRO A 25 34.50 3.71 -22.36
N VAL A 26 33.42 3.60 -21.58
CA VAL A 26 32.50 2.49 -21.77
C VAL A 26 32.01 2.63 -23.21
N GLY A 27 32.29 1.61 -24.02
CA GLY A 27 32.00 1.65 -25.45
C GLY A 27 30.54 2.05 -25.69
N GLU A 28 30.33 2.91 -26.68
CA GLU A 28 28.99 3.30 -27.11
C GLU A 28 28.19 2.05 -27.51
N VAL A 29 27.00 1.87 -26.92
CA VAL A 29 26.11 0.75 -27.22
C VAL A 29 25.37 1.07 -28.52
N SER A 30 25.76 0.39 -29.61
CA SER A 30 25.04 0.47 -30.87
C SER A 30 23.72 -0.29 -30.78
N VAL A 31 22.63 0.22 -31.36
CA VAL A 31 21.34 -0.49 -31.44
C VAL A 31 20.97 -0.66 -32.92
N PRO A 32 21.20 -1.85 -33.51
CA PRO A 32 20.94 -2.09 -34.92
C PRO A 32 19.45 -2.10 -35.23
N VAL A 33 19.12 -1.76 -36.48
CA VAL A 33 17.77 -1.90 -37.01
C VAL A 33 17.51 -3.38 -37.30
N CYS A 34 16.44 -3.95 -36.75
CA CYS A 34 15.99 -5.29 -37.09
C CYS A 34 15.22 -5.29 -38.41
N ALA A 35 15.44 -6.30 -39.26
CA ALA A 35 14.73 -6.45 -40.52
C ALA A 35 13.26 -6.86 -40.33
N ALA A 36 12.98 -7.64 -39.29
CA ALA A 36 11.65 -7.99 -38.82
C ALA A 36 11.61 -7.85 -37.29
N PRO A 37 10.52 -7.34 -36.71
CA PRO A 37 10.37 -7.22 -35.27
C PRO A 37 10.22 -8.60 -34.61
N PRO A 38 10.67 -8.77 -33.34
CA PRO A 38 10.45 -10.01 -32.59
C PRO A 38 8.97 -10.21 -32.28
N ARG A 39 8.57 -11.46 -32.11
CA ARG A 39 7.32 -11.80 -31.45
C ARG A 39 7.58 -11.75 -29.96
N LEU A 40 6.88 -10.89 -29.24
CA LEU A 40 7.02 -10.81 -27.79
C LEU A 40 6.32 -12.00 -27.12
N ASP A 41 7.01 -13.13 -27.00
CA ASP A 41 6.52 -14.32 -26.32
C ASP A 41 7.54 -14.89 -25.30
N ALA A 42 8.61 -14.14 -25.07
CA ALA A 42 9.76 -14.48 -24.25
C ALA A 42 10.54 -15.70 -24.76
N ASP A 43 10.37 -16.08 -26.03
CA ASP A 43 11.24 -17.03 -26.72
C ASP A 43 12.24 -16.29 -27.62
N LEU A 44 13.52 -16.29 -27.24
CA LEU A 44 14.59 -15.56 -27.94
C LEU A 44 15.05 -16.23 -29.25
N ASN A 45 14.18 -17.02 -29.88
CA ASN A 45 14.45 -17.74 -31.14
C ASN A 45 14.22 -16.88 -32.39
N ASP A 46 13.66 -15.68 -32.26
CA ASP A 46 13.44 -14.78 -33.39
C ASP A 46 14.75 -14.38 -34.09
N PRO A 47 14.79 -14.32 -35.43
CA PRO A 47 16.01 -13.99 -36.19
C PRO A 47 16.65 -12.65 -35.84
N CYS A 48 15.87 -11.66 -35.37
CA CYS A 48 16.41 -10.35 -35.01
C CYS A 48 17.41 -10.43 -33.85
N TRP A 49 17.25 -11.39 -32.92
CA TRP A 49 18.13 -11.53 -31.77
C TRP A 49 19.55 -12.00 -32.13
N ALA A 50 19.70 -12.69 -33.27
CA ALA A 50 21.02 -13.07 -33.79
C ALA A 50 21.82 -11.86 -34.33
N ALA A 51 21.13 -10.84 -34.84
CA ALA A 51 21.74 -9.60 -35.34
C ALA A 51 21.74 -8.45 -34.30
N ALA A 52 21.08 -8.65 -33.16
CA ALA A 52 20.98 -7.68 -32.09
C ALA A 52 22.31 -7.48 -31.36
N THR A 53 22.47 -6.31 -30.73
CA THR A 53 23.62 -6.05 -29.85
C THR A 53 23.48 -6.87 -28.58
N LYS A 54 24.35 -7.86 -28.42
CA LYS A 54 24.43 -8.71 -27.22
C LYS A 54 25.27 -8.03 -26.13
N LEU A 55 24.69 -7.88 -24.95
CA LEU A 55 25.29 -7.24 -23.78
C LEU A 55 25.41 -8.25 -22.64
N THR A 56 26.61 -8.38 -22.07
CA THR A 56 26.95 -9.28 -20.97
C THR A 56 27.77 -8.54 -19.91
N GLY A 57 28.15 -9.24 -18.83
CA GLY A 57 29.05 -8.68 -17.82
C GLY A 57 28.35 -7.82 -16.78
N PHE A 58 27.14 -8.22 -16.38
CA PHE A 58 26.42 -7.59 -15.28
C PHE A 58 27.24 -7.69 -14.00
N ARG A 59 27.33 -6.58 -13.27
CA ARG A 59 28.11 -6.48 -12.02
C ARG A 59 27.19 -6.29 -10.84
N ALA A 60 27.43 -7.05 -9.77
CA ALA A 60 26.75 -6.85 -8.50
C ALA A 60 27.12 -5.49 -7.93
N ILE A 61 26.13 -4.65 -7.59
CA ILE A 61 26.37 -3.30 -7.10
C ILE A 61 27.13 -3.34 -5.77
N ALA A 62 26.69 -4.18 -4.84
CA ALA A 62 27.23 -4.24 -3.48
C ALA A 62 28.74 -4.50 -3.43
N THR A 63 29.29 -5.22 -4.42
CA THR A 63 30.70 -5.61 -4.46
C THR A 63 31.46 -4.96 -5.62
N SER A 64 30.74 -4.37 -6.58
CA SER A 64 31.22 -4.02 -7.92
C SER A 64 31.97 -5.17 -8.63
N LYS A 65 31.77 -6.42 -8.24
CA LYS A 65 32.33 -7.60 -8.94
C LYS A 65 31.33 -8.13 -9.98
N SER A 66 31.74 -9.10 -10.78
CA SER A 66 30.80 -9.87 -11.61
C SER A 66 29.65 -10.36 -10.74
N ALA A 67 28.41 -10.22 -11.22
CA ALA A 67 27.24 -10.79 -10.55
C ALA A 67 27.41 -12.31 -10.41
N GLU A 68 26.96 -12.86 -9.28
CA GLU A 68 27.07 -14.28 -8.97
C GLU A 68 26.42 -15.12 -10.08
N VAL A 69 25.25 -14.68 -10.54
CA VAL A 69 24.54 -15.30 -11.65
C VAL A 69 24.39 -14.28 -12.77
N GLN A 70 24.97 -14.59 -13.92
CA GLN A 70 25.00 -13.65 -15.04
C GLN A 70 23.64 -13.48 -15.70
N THR A 71 23.48 -12.30 -16.29
CA THR A 71 22.35 -11.93 -17.14
C THR A 71 22.90 -11.52 -18.49
N THR A 72 22.24 -11.94 -19.55
CA THR A 72 22.52 -11.48 -20.90
C THR A 72 21.36 -10.64 -21.39
N ALA A 73 21.63 -9.53 -22.07
CA ALA A 73 20.61 -8.71 -22.70
C ALA A 73 20.90 -8.54 -24.20
N TRP A 74 19.86 -8.30 -24.99
CA TRP A 74 19.96 -8.03 -26.43
C TRP A 74 19.16 -6.80 -26.79
N LEU A 75 19.74 -5.91 -27.60
CA LEU A 75 19.11 -4.68 -28.06
C LEU A 75 19.05 -4.65 -29.59
N CYS A 76 17.86 -4.40 -30.12
CA CYS A 76 17.64 -4.00 -31.51
C CYS A 76 16.47 -3.02 -31.59
N ARG A 77 16.20 -2.43 -32.74
CA ARG A 77 15.08 -1.50 -32.92
C ARG A 77 14.45 -1.61 -34.29
N ASP A 78 13.26 -1.05 -34.43
CA ASP A 78 12.78 -0.52 -35.70
C ASP A 78 12.55 0.99 -35.58
N ASP A 79 11.71 1.56 -36.44
CA ASP A 79 11.34 2.97 -36.45
C ASP A 79 10.25 3.33 -35.42
N THR A 80 9.64 2.33 -34.79
CA THR A 80 8.56 2.46 -33.80
C THR A 80 9.04 2.10 -32.39
N TRP A 81 9.72 0.97 -32.25
CA TRP A 81 10.05 0.34 -30.97
C TRP A 81 11.55 0.13 -30.78
N LEU A 82 12.00 0.28 -29.54
CA LEU A 82 13.25 -0.29 -29.04
C LEU A 82 12.92 -1.65 -28.41
N TYR A 83 13.52 -2.71 -28.93
CA TYR A 83 13.36 -4.06 -28.44
C TYR A 83 14.51 -4.43 -27.50
N ILE A 84 14.16 -4.96 -26.33
CA ILE A 84 15.13 -5.43 -25.33
C ILE A 84 14.72 -6.83 -24.91
N ALA A 85 15.63 -7.80 -25.06
CA ALA A 85 15.47 -9.13 -24.48
C ALA A 85 16.44 -9.34 -23.32
N PHE A 86 16.04 -10.17 -22.38
CA PHE A 86 16.85 -10.63 -21.26
C PHE A 86 16.83 -12.14 -21.16
N ARG A 87 17.99 -12.68 -20.79
CA ARG A 87 18.16 -14.05 -20.34
C ARG A 87 18.78 -14.04 -18.96
N CYS A 88 17.97 -14.41 -17.97
CA CYS A 88 18.31 -14.38 -16.56
C CYS A 88 18.51 -15.81 -16.06
N HIS A 89 19.75 -16.27 -16.02
CA HIS A 89 20.07 -17.60 -15.48
C HIS A 89 19.77 -17.65 -13.98
N GLU A 90 19.38 -18.83 -13.47
CA GLU A 90 19.25 -19.13 -12.05
C GLU A 90 19.63 -20.59 -11.76
N PRO A 91 20.33 -20.88 -10.64
CA PRO A 91 20.63 -22.25 -10.26
C PRO A 91 19.38 -23.10 -9.93
N SER A 92 18.26 -22.47 -9.58
CA SER A 92 17.02 -23.15 -9.20
C SER A 92 15.78 -22.34 -9.58
N ALA A 93 14.81 -23.00 -10.23
CA ALA A 93 13.51 -22.38 -10.53
C ALA A 93 12.68 -22.11 -9.27
N ILE A 94 12.82 -22.95 -8.25
CA ILE A 94 12.00 -22.87 -7.02
C ILE A 94 12.37 -21.63 -6.20
N SER A 95 13.62 -21.17 -6.28
CA SER A 95 14.06 -19.96 -5.58
C SER A 95 13.59 -18.67 -6.24
N ILE A 96 13.18 -18.69 -7.52
CA ILE A 96 12.73 -17.49 -8.23
C ILE A 96 11.47 -16.94 -7.56
N LYS A 97 11.59 -15.74 -7.00
CA LYS A 97 10.49 -15.08 -6.31
C LYS A 97 9.59 -14.38 -7.33
N ARG A 98 8.31 -14.77 -7.36
CA ARG A 98 7.31 -14.29 -8.34
C ARG A 98 5.90 -14.21 -7.73
N THR A 99 5.73 -13.28 -6.81
CA THR A 99 4.50 -13.07 -6.04
C THR A 99 3.61 -11.93 -6.55
N VAL A 100 4.18 -11.00 -7.29
CA VAL A 100 3.52 -9.81 -7.82
C VAL A 100 2.98 -10.10 -9.23
N ASN A 101 1.72 -9.73 -9.47
CA ASN A 101 1.04 -9.91 -10.76
C ASN A 101 0.49 -8.59 -11.33
N ASP A 102 0.24 -7.61 -10.47
CA ASP A 102 -0.37 -6.35 -10.86
C ASP A 102 0.66 -5.35 -11.37
N ARG A 103 0.22 -4.58 -12.36
CA ARG A 103 0.98 -3.45 -12.88
C ARG A 103 1.15 -2.36 -11.81
N ASP A 104 2.30 -1.72 -11.76
CA ASP A 104 2.70 -0.64 -10.83
C ASP A 104 2.66 -1.03 -9.33
N ALA A 105 2.46 -2.31 -9.01
CA ALA A 105 2.72 -2.87 -7.70
C ALA A 105 4.24 -2.91 -7.41
N ALA A 106 4.64 -3.55 -6.30
CA ALA A 106 6.06 -3.68 -5.93
C ALA A 106 6.84 -4.69 -6.79
N VAL A 107 6.87 -4.51 -8.12
CA VAL A 107 7.49 -5.40 -9.11
C VAL A 107 8.95 -5.74 -8.75
N SER A 108 9.72 -4.76 -8.24
CA SER A 108 11.11 -4.95 -7.83
C SER A 108 11.30 -5.77 -6.53
N SER A 109 10.21 -6.12 -5.84
CA SER A 109 10.22 -7.03 -4.68
C SER A 109 10.31 -8.51 -5.07
N ASP A 110 10.12 -8.81 -6.35
CA ASP A 110 10.32 -10.10 -7.02
C ASP A 110 11.61 -10.10 -7.88
N ASP A 111 11.97 -11.27 -8.39
CA ASP A 111 12.97 -11.37 -9.45
C ASP A 111 12.48 -10.58 -10.68
N SER A 112 13.28 -9.59 -11.08
CA SER A 112 12.88 -8.61 -12.10
C SER A 112 14.07 -8.02 -12.84
N VAL A 113 13.79 -7.51 -14.04
CA VAL A 113 14.71 -6.67 -14.81
C VAL A 113 14.21 -5.24 -14.79
N GLU A 114 15.14 -4.28 -14.74
CA GLU A 114 14.83 -2.86 -14.77
C GLU A 114 15.61 -2.15 -15.86
N ILE A 115 14.94 -1.23 -16.56
CA ILE A 115 15.46 -0.48 -17.69
C ILE A 115 15.35 0.99 -17.36
N PHE A 116 16.47 1.69 -17.49
CA PHE A 116 16.54 3.14 -17.30
C PHE A 116 16.95 3.77 -18.61
N LEU A 117 16.13 4.68 -19.15
CA LEU A 117 16.34 5.25 -20.47
C LEU A 117 16.30 6.78 -20.40
N ASP A 118 17.48 7.39 -20.59
CA ASP A 118 17.64 8.84 -20.73
C ASP A 118 17.69 9.19 -22.23
N PRO A 119 16.74 9.98 -22.73
CA PRO A 119 16.63 10.31 -24.16
C PRO A 119 17.46 11.56 -24.56
N GLY A 120 18.59 11.77 -23.88
CA GLY A 120 19.55 12.83 -24.19
C GLY A 120 19.49 14.05 -23.28
N THR A 121 18.90 13.93 -22.09
CA THR A 121 18.75 15.01 -21.11
C THR A 121 19.94 15.14 -20.16
N GLY A 122 20.87 14.19 -20.20
CA GLY A 122 22.05 14.17 -19.34
C GLY A 122 21.73 13.77 -17.90
N GLY A 123 20.70 12.96 -17.69
CA GLY A 123 20.22 12.46 -16.41
C GLY A 123 19.20 13.34 -15.70
N LYS A 124 18.76 14.44 -16.33
CA LYS A 124 17.73 15.34 -15.77
C LYS A 124 16.35 14.71 -15.80
N GLU A 125 16.04 14.01 -16.88
CA GLU A 125 14.80 13.26 -17.06
C GLU A 125 15.08 11.90 -17.71
N TYR A 126 14.51 10.83 -17.15
CA TYR A 126 14.62 9.49 -17.72
C TYR A 126 13.40 8.65 -17.34
N VAL A 127 13.14 7.64 -18.15
CA VAL A 127 12.10 6.64 -17.88
C VAL A 127 12.73 5.48 -17.10
N HIS A 128 12.02 4.99 -16.08
CA HIS A 128 12.33 3.74 -15.40
C HIS A 128 11.19 2.75 -15.67
N LEU A 129 11.52 1.58 -16.25
CA LEU A 129 10.61 0.47 -16.49
C LEU A 129 11.09 -0.75 -15.71
N ALA A 130 10.18 -1.52 -15.13
CA ALA A 130 10.47 -2.78 -14.46
C ALA A 130 9.55 -3.89 -14.98
N LEU A 131 10.09 -5.11 -15.10
CA LEU A 131 9.37 -6.31 -15.51
C LEU A 131 9.77 -7.49 -14.64
N ASN A 132 8.82 -8.16 -14.00
CA ASN A 132 9.09 -9.40 -13.27
C ASN A 132 8.78 -10.66 -14.09
N VAL A 133 9.06 -11.82 -13.50
CA VAL A 133 8.86 -13.15 -14.10
C VAL A 133 7.39 -13.46 -14.44
N ASN A 134 6.43 -12.88 -13.72
CA ASN A 134 5.00 -13.05 -14.00
C ASN A 134 4.49 -12.11 -15.11
N GLY A 135 5.36 -11.25 -15.66
CA GLY A 135 4.98 -10.25 -16.65
C GLY A 135 4.34 -9.00 -16.03
N ALA A 136 4.41 -8.82 -14.70
CA ALA A 136 3.97 -7.60 -14.05
C ALA A 136 4.92 -6.46 -14.43
N GLN A 137 4.32 -5.36 -14.91
CA GLN A 137 5.01 -4.17 -15.39
C GLN A 137 5.00 -3.09 -14.31
N ALA A 138 6.04 -2.28 -14.21
CA ALA A 138 5.94 -0.99 -13.53
C ALA A 138 6.67 0.08 -14.31
N ASP A 139 6.17 1.32 -14.27
CA ASP A 139 6.88 2.44 -14.83
C ASP A 139 6.73 3.74 -14.06
N GLN A 140 7.71 4.60 -14.24
CA GLN A 140 7.70 5.93 -13.68
C GLN A 140 8.58 6.88 -14.51
N LEU A 141 8.16 8.14 -14.56
CA LEU A 141 8.99 9.22 -15.08
C LEU A 141 9.83 9.81 -13.94
N CYS A 142 11.15 9.89 -14.14
CA CYS A 142 12.07 10.41 -13.14
C CYS A 142 12.55 11.81 -13.56
N ARG A 143 12.44 12.81 -12.69
CA ARG A 143 12.88 14.20 -12.91
C ARG A 143 13.69 14.71 -11.72
N GLY A 144 15.02 14.70 -11.84
CA GLY A 144 15.89 14.98 -10.68
C GLY A 144 15.61 14.00 -9.53
N GLU A 145 15.09 14.49 -8.39
CA GLU A 145 14.67 13.67 -7.24
C GLU A 145 13.20 13.22 -7.31
N GLU A 146 12.39 13.83 -8.16
CA GLU A 146 10.97 13.49 -8.33
C GLU A 146 10.81 12.13 -9.03
N ARG A 147 9.84 11.34 -8.57
CA ARG A 147 9.49 10.01 -9.10
C ARG A 147 7.99 9.96 -9.36
N LEU A 148 7.58 10.21 -10.59
CA LEU A 148 6.18 10.23 -11.02
C LEU A 148 5.71 8.81 -11.35
N ARG A 149 5.28 8.06 -10.32
CA ARG A 149 4.78 6.69 -10.45
C ARG A 149 3.39 6.57 -11.09
N SER A 150 2.63 7.66 -11.14
CA SER A 150 1.34 7.69 -11.85
C SER A 150 1.50 7.83 -13.37
N TRP A 151 2.70 8.14 -13.86
CA TRP A 151 2.99 8.22 -15.28
C TRP A 151 3.01 6.83 -15.89
N ASN A 152 2.26 6.66 -16.99
CA ASN A 152 2.07 5.39 -17.66
C ASN A 152 2.44 5.49 -19.15
N MET A 153 3.07 4.44 -19.69
CA MET A 153 3.40 4.32 -21.12
C MET A 153 2.93 2.96 -21.68
N PRO A 154 2.40 2.89 -22.92
CA PRO A 154 1.93 1.64 -23.51
C PRO A 154 3.08 0.82 -24.10
N TRP A 155 4.07 0.46 -23.28
CA TRP A 155 5.13 -0.48 -23.66
C TRP A 155 4.62 -1.92 -23.56
N ARG A 156 5.18 -2.81 -24.39
CA ARG A 156 4.76 -4.21 -24.48
C ARG A 156 5.81 -5.11 -23.86
N SER A 157 5.40 -6.26 -23.33
CA SER A 157 6.34 -7.23 -22.81
C SER A 157 5.81 -8.65 -22.76
N ALA A 158 6.74 -9.60 -22.71
CA ALA A 158 6.49 -10.97 -22.30
C ALA A 158 7.59 -11.40 -21.32
N ALA A 159 7.24 -12.29 -20.38
CA ALA A 159 8.20 -12.92 -19.48
C ALA A 159 7.80 -14.37 -19.28
N LYS A 160 8.80 -15.25 -19.17
CA LYS A 160 8.57 -16.68 -19.05
C LYS A 160 9.64 -17.35 -18.21
N LEU A 161 9.20 -18.15 -17.24
CA LEU A 161 10.06 -19.09 -16.52
C LEU A 161 10.48 -20.21 -17.49
N ASP A 162 11.77 -20.52 -17.52
CA ASP A 162 12.32 -21.60 -18.33
C ASP A 162 13.18 -22.54 -17.46
N ALA A 163 12.65 -23.74 -17.23
CA ALA A 163 13.32 -24.77 -16.43
C ALA A 163 14.55 -25.39 -17.12
N HIS A 164 14.74 -25.14 -18.43
CA HIS A 164 15.78 -25.72 -19.27
C HIS A 164 16.61 -24.66 -20.03
N LEU A 165 16.59 -23.42 -19.56
CA LEU A 165 17.28 -22.29 -20.15
C LEU A 165 18.79 -22.58 -20.31
N ASP A 166 19.24 -22.75 -21.55
CA ASP A 166 20.63 -23.08 -21.92
C ASP A 166 21.21 -24.28 -21.14
N SER A 167 20.43 -25.35 -20.97
CA SER A 167 20.78 -26.55 -20.16
C SER A 167 20.90 -26.30 -18.65
N ALA A 168 20.44 -25.14 -18.17
CA ALA A 168 20.27 -24.80 -16.76
C ALA A 168 18.81 -24.34 -16.53
N THR A 169 18.57 -23.56 -15.49
CA THR A 169 17.27 -22.98 -15.20
C THR A 169 17.35 -21.45 -15.24
N GLY A 170 16.22 -20.78 -15.41
CA GLY A 170 16.15 -19.33 -15.34
C GLY A 170 14.84 -18.80 -15.88
N TRP A 171 14.88 -17.58 -16.39
CA TRP A 171 13.74 -16.98 -17.07
C TRP A 171 14.20 -16.01 -18.15
N SER A 172 13.32 -15.79 -19.11
CA SER A 172 13.51 -14.85 -20.21
C SER A 172 12.47 -13.74 -20.14
N ALA A 173 12.83 -12.60 -20.70
CA ALA A 173 11.92 -11.47 -20.84
C ALA A 173 12.18 -10.74 -22.15
N GLU A 174 11.14 -10.20 -22.75
CA GLU A 174 11.20 -9.34 -23.93
C GLU A 174 10.35 -8.10 -23.71
N LEU A 175 10.83 -6.95 -24.16
CA LEU A 175 10.19 -5.66 -24.05
C LEU A 175 10.22 -4.94 -25.40
N ALA A 176 9.15 -4.22 -25.71
CA ALA A 176 9.11 -3.23 -26.79
C ALA A 176 8.73 -1.86 -26.22
N ILE A 177 9.68 -0.92 -26.28
CA ILE A 177 9.54 0.44 -25.76
C ILE A 177 9.22 1.40 -26.92
N PRO A 178 8.09 2.12 -26.90
CA PRO A 178 7.69 2.98 -28.01
C PRO A 178 8.55 4.25 -28.01
N LEU A 179 9.54 4.30 -28.90
CA LEU A 179 10.56 5.37 -28.94
C LEU A 179 9.92 6.77 -29.07
N ALA A 180 8.81 6.86 -29.80
CA ALA A 180 8.06 8.10 -30.03
C ALA A 180 7.26 8.59 -28.81
N LEU A 181 7.15 7.80 -27.72
CA LEU A 181 6.46 8.19 -26.49
C LEU A 181 7.39 8.49 -25.31
N VAL A 182 8.69 8.21 -25.42
CA VAL A 182 9.67 8.56 -24.39
C VAL A 182 9.68 10.09 -24.19
N PRO A 183 9.38 10.63 -22.99
CA PRO A 183 9.36 12.08 -22.74
C PRO A 183 10.73 12.73 -22.83
N GLY A 184 10.82 14.05 -23.01
CA GLY A 184 12.09 14.78 -22.88
C GLY A 184 13.13 14.56 -23.98
N ARG A 185 12.77 13.86 -25.07
CA ARG A 185 13.68 13.62 -26.20
C ARG A 185 14.34 14.90 -26.69
N GLN A 186 15.66 14.87 -26.75
CA GLN A 186 16.46 15.92 -27.37
C GLN A 186 16.88 15.46 -28.77
N PRO A 187 16.44 16.13 -29.85
CA PRO A 187 16.89 15.80 -31.20
C PRO A 187 18.41 15.81 -31.30
N ASN A 188 19.00 14.77 -31.89
CA ASN A 188 20.46 14.59 -32.08
C ASN A 188 21.30 14.46 -30.79
N ALA A 189 20.69 14.33 -29.61
CA ALA A 189 21.41 14.08 -28.38
C ALA A 189 21.79 12.60 -28.21
N LEU A 190 22.84 12.35 -27.43
CA LEU A 190 23.29 11.01 -27.08
C LEU A 190 22.37 10.42 -26.01
N TRP A 191 21.61 9.38 -26.37
CA TRP A 191 20.77 8.65 -25.42
C TRP A 191 21.66 7.86 -24.46
N ARG A 192 21.14 7.53 -23.28
CA ARG A 192 21.84 6.67 -22.32
C ARG A 192 20.90 5.63 -21.75
N ILE A 193 21.43 4.45 -21.47
CA ILE A 193 20.66 3.34 -20.91
C ILE A 193 21.37 2.69 -19.72
N ASN A 194 20.60 2.17 -18.78
CA ASN A 194 21.08 1.14 -17.89
C ASN A 194 20.11 -0.03 -17.84
N LEU A 195 20.66 -1.23 -17.79
CA LEU A 195 19.92 -2.49 -17.71
C LEU A 195 20.33 -3.15 -16.39
N CYS A 196 19.34 -3.50 -15.60
CA CYS A 196 19.54 -3.96 -14.23
C CYS A 196 18.75 -5.23 -13.97
N ARG A 197 19.17 -5.98 -12.95
CA ARG A 197 18.45 -7.14 -12.43
C ARG A 197 18.36 -7.05 -10.92
N ASN A 198 17.15 -7.21 -10.40
CA ASN A 198 16.91 -7.56 -9.01
C ASN A 198 16.82 -9.08 -8.92
N ARG A 199 17.78 -9.70 -8.25
CA ARG A 199 17.78 -11.13 -7.96
C ARG A 199 17.27 -11.34 -6.54
N ARG A 200 16.03 -11.83 -6.42
CA ARG A 200 15.33 -12.07 -5.13
C ARG A 200 15.36 -13.54 -4.72
N ALA A 201 15.95 -14.39 -5.55
CA ALA A 201 16.19 -15.79 -5.27
C ALA A 201 17.18 -16.08 -4.11
N VAL A 202 17.84 -15.05 -3.58
CA VAL A 202 18.79 -15.15 -2.46
C VAL A 202 18.50 -14.12 -1.37
N SER A 203 19.00 -14.41 -0.16
CA SER A 203 18.94 -13.51 0.99
C SER A 203 20.35 -13.29 1.55
N PRO A 204 20.86 -12.05 1.62
CA PRO A 204 20.24 -10.82 1.10
C PRO A 204 20.10 -10.84 -0.44
N ALA A 205 19.17 -10.05 -0.97
CA ALA A 205 18.96 -9.94 -2.42
C ALA A 205 20.21 -9.39 -3.12
N GLU A 206 20.48 -9.90 -4.33
CA GLU A 206 21.56 -9.37 -5.17
C GLU A 206 20.98 -8.38 -6.19
N HIS A 207 21.59 -7.20 -6.29
CA HIS A 207 21.26 -6.20 -7.31
C HIS A 207 22.44 -6.09 -8.28
N SER A 208 22.19 -6.29 -9.56
CA SER A 208 23.23 -6.20 -10.59
C SER A 208 22.85 -5.26 -11.73
N SER A 209 23.86 -4.65 -12.33
CA SER A 209 23.72 -3.62 -13.36
C SER A 209 24.74 -3.84 -14.47
N LEU A 210 24.35 -3.54 -15.71
CA LEU A 210 25.25 -3.52 -16.85
C LEU A 210 26.17 -2.30 -16.77
N ALA A 211 25.64 -1.12 -16.44
CA ALA A 211 26.46 0.04 -16.14
C ALA A 211 27.29 -0.22 -14.87
N PRO A 212 28.59 0.09 -14.86
CA PRO A 212 29.42 -0.07 -13.68
C PRO A 212 29.02 0.96 -12.62
N LEU A 213 28.41 0.47 -11.54
CA LEU A 213 28.01 1.27 -10.38
C LEU A 213 28.94 1.01 -9.19
N PRO A 214 29.35 2.06 -8.45
CA PRO A 214 30.15 1.88 -7.24
C PRO A 214 29.31 1.26 -6.11
N PRO A 215 29.95 0.65 -5.10
CA PRO A 215 29.23 0.09 -3.96
C PRO A 215 28.39 1.14 -3.24
N GLY A 216 27.15 0.80 -2.93
CA GLY A 216 26.18 1.70 -2.29
C GLY A 216 25.45 2.65 -3.25
N ALA A 217 25.76 2.64 -4.55
CA ALA A 217 24.98 3.39 -5.54
C ALA A 217 23.59 2.77 -5.76
N SER A 218 22.66 3.61 -6.21
CA SER A 218 21.33 3.19 -6.67
C SER A 218 21.34 2.95 -8.18
N PHE A 219 20.41 2.14 -8.70
CA PHE A 219 20.12 2.12 -10.14
C PHE A 219 19.73 3.51 -10.69
N HIS A 220 19.19 4.39 -9.84
CA HIS A 220 18.87 5.79 -10.13
C HIS A 220 20.10 6.71 -10.17
N ALA A 221 21.21 6.27 -10.78
CA ALA A 221 22.45 7.02 -10.90
C ALA A 221 22.75 7.33 -12.39
N PRO A 222 21.98 8.25 -13.01
CA PRO A 222 21.98 8.45 -14.46
C PRO A 222 23.31 8.92 -15.04
N GLN A 223 24.21 9.46 -14.22
CA GLN A 223 25.58 9.79 -14.61
C GLN A 223 26.41 8.57 -15.02
N HIS A 224 25.99 7.35 -14.65
CA HIS A 224 26.66 6.11 -15.02
C HIS A 224 26.01 5.39 -16.21
N PHE A 225 24.85 5.87 -16.70
CA PHE A 225 24.15 5.20 -17.79
C PHE A 225 25.03 5.15 -19.05
N LEU A 226 25.00 4.01 -19.73
CA LEU A 226 25.84 3.73 -20.88
C LEU A 226 25.34 4.53 -22.09
N PRO A 227 26.23 5.21 -22.83
CA PRO A 227 25.84 5.93 -24.03
C PRO A 227 25.29 4.97 -25.10
N VAL A 228 24.19 5.35 -25.74
CA VAL A 228 23.47 4.57 -26.75
C VAL A 228 23.41 5.33 -28.06
N LYS A 229 23.82 4.67 -29.15
CA LYS A 229 23.72 5.21 -30.50
C LYS A 229 22.48 4.71 -31.21
N LEU A 230 21.53 5.62 -31.44
CA LEU A 230 20.36 5.39 -32.27
C LEU A 230 20.54 6.12 -33.62
N SER A 231 21.20 5.46 -34.58
CA SER A 231 21.45 6.06 -35.90
C SER A 231 20.22 5.94 -36.81
N GLY A 232 19.88 7.01 -37.55
CA GLY A 232 18.86 6.97 -38.60
C GLY A 232 17.42 6.77 -38.10
N LEU A 233 17.07 7.36 -36.96
CA LEU A 233 15.72 7.29 -36.39
C LEU A 233 14.68 8.00 -37.28
N LYS A 234 13.64 7.29 -37.70
CA LYS A 234 12.42 7.86 -38.29
C LYS A 234 11.23 7.47 -37.43
N LEU A 235 11.00 8.21 -36.35
CA LEU A 235 10.04 7.81 -35.32
C LEU A 235 8.61 7.67 -35.86
N GLN A 236 8.04 6.49 -35.65
CA GLN A 236 6.62 6.20 -35.87
C GLN A 236 5.92 6.09 -34.52
N VAL A 237 4.73 6.68 -34.42
CA VAL A 237 3.90 6.61 -33.22
C VAL A 237 3.02 5.35 -33.33
N PRO A 238 3.15 4.35 -32.43
CA PRO A 238 2.30 3.18 -32.45
C PRO A 238 0.90 3.49 -31.89
N PHE A 239 -0.07 2.62 -32.18
CA PHE A 239 -1.31 2.56 -31.40
C PHE A 239 -0.98 2.10 -29.97
N GLY A 240 -1.45 2.84 -28.96
CA GLY A 240 -1.09 2.62 -27.56
C GLY A 240 -2.31 2.55 -26.64
N PRO A 241 -3.11 1.48 -26.68
CA PRO A 241 -4.25 1.31 -25.80
C PRO A 241 -3.80 0.93 -24.38
N MET A 242 -4.49 1.48 -23.38
CA MET A 242 -4.31 1.12 -21.97
C MET A 242 -5.66 1.05 -21.26
N VAL A 243 -5.80 0.07 -20.36
CA VAL A 243 -6.91 0.01 -19.40
C VAL A 243 -6.70 1.13 -18.40
N ARG A 244 -7.66 2.05 -18.33
CA ARG A 244 -7.72 3.08 -17.31
C ARG A 244 -8.31 2.47 -16.02
N SER A 245 -9.44 1.79 -16.14
CA SER A 245 -10.15 1.22 -15.00
C SER A 245 -10.95 -0.01 -15.39
N ALA A 246 -11.10 -0.92 -14.44
CA ALA A 246 -11.95 -2.10 -14.55
C ALA A 246 -12.73 -2.25 -13.24
N THR A 247 -14.05 -2.17 -13.30
CA THR A 247 -14.89 -2.24 -12.09
C THR A 247 -16.03 -3.23 -12.29
N ALA A 248 -16.24 -4.09 -11.29
CA ALA A 248 -17.41 -4.95 -11.24
C ALA A 248 -18.64 -4.13 -10.84
N LYS A 249 -19.80 -4.56 -11.34
CA LYS A 249 -21.12 -4.15 -10.87
C LYS A 249 -21.81 -5.32 -10.20
N PRO A 250 -22.72 -5.07 -9.23
CA PRO A 250 -23.47 -6.11 -8.54
C PRO A 250 -24.16 -7.13 -9.47
N PHE A 251 -24.48 -8.30 -8.92
CA PHE A 251 -25.25 -9.31 -9.63
C PHE A 251 -26.64 -8.80 -10.03
N THR A 252 -27.00 -9.05 -11.29
CA THR A 252 -28.38 -9.10 -11.76
C THR A 252 -28.86 -10.55 -11.76
N ILE A 253 -30.03 -10.80 -11.17
CA ILE A 253 -30.68 -12.12 -11.16
C ILE A 253 -31.93 -12.03 -12.02
N LYS A 254 -32.09 -12.94 -12.97
CA LYS A 254 -33.33 -13.07 -13.73
C LYS A 254 -33.65 -14.54 -13.94
N ASP A 255 -34.84 -14.97 -13.52
CA ASP A 255 -35.32 -16.36 -13.66
C ASP A 255 -34.33 -17.41 -13.09
N GLY A 256 -33.63 -17.06 -12.00
CA GLY A 256 -32.63 -17.92 -11.36
C GLY A 256 -31.25 -17.95 -12.03
N ALA A 257 -31.08 -17.25 -13.17
CA ALA A 257 -29.77 -17.07 -13.80
C ALA A 257 -29.04 -15.87 -13.19
N TYR A 258 -27.76 -16.07 -12.86
CA TYR A 258 -26.91 -15.04 -12.27
C TYR A 258 -26.04 -14.40 -13.35
N SER A 259 -25.96 -13.08 -13.36
CA SER A 259 -24.97 -12.38 -14.17
C SER A 259 -24.47 -11.14 -13.45
N TYR A 260 -23.23 -10.74 -13.69
CA TYR A 260 -22.70 -9.46 -13.20
C TYR A 260 -22.02 -8.74 -14.36
N ALA A 261 -21.82 -7.43 -14.21
CA ALA A 261 -21.17 -6.64 -15.24
C ALA A 261 -19.74 -6.27 -14.84
N ILE A 262 -18.85 -6.17 -15.82
CA ILE A 262 -17.53 -5.55 -15.67
C ILE A 262 -17.48 -4.37 -16.65
N GLU A 263 -17.36 -3.17 -16.11
CA GLU A 263 -17.14 -1.96 -16.89
C GLU A 263 -15.64 -1.71 -17.02
N VAL A 264 -15.16 -1.65 -18.26
CA VAL A 264 -13.74 -1.43 -18.61
C VAL A 264 -13.63 -0.14 -19.40
N VAL A 265 -12.83 0.79 -18.92
CA VAL A 265 -12.49 2.02 -19.65
C VAL A 265 -11.12 1.83 -20.27
N VAL A 266 -11.04 1.95 -21.60
CA VAL A 266 -9.80 1.83 -22.37
C VAL A 266 -9.52 3.16 -23.07
N ARG A 267 -8.30 3.66 -22.90
CA ARG A 267 -7.82 4.90 -23.50
C ARG A 267 -6.68 4.61 -24.46
N ASN A 268 -6.75 5.18 -25.66
CA ASN A 268 -5.59 5.27 -26.54
C ASN A 268 -4.71 6.45 -26.10
N LEU A 269 -3.46 6.20 -25.73
CA LEU A 269 -2.53 7.24 -25.29
C LEU A 269 -1.79 7.94 -26.44
N THR A 270 -2.09 7.59 -27.69
CA THR A 270 -1.33 8.06 -28.85
C THR A 270 -2.21 8.69 -29.92
N GLY A 271 -1.56 9.35 -30.90
CA GLY A 271 -2.22 9.92 -32.07
C GLY A 271 -2.55 8.90 -33.17
N SER A 272 -2.25 7.62 -32.96
CA SER A 272 -2.43 6.58 -33.97
C SER A 272 -3.64 5.73 -33.61
N ALA A 273 -4.61 5.62 -34.52
CA ALA A 273 -5.77 4.76 -34.35
C ALA A 273 -5.38 3.27 -34.44
N GLY A 274 -6.19 2.40 -33.85
CA GLY A 274 -5.99 0.95 -33.95
C GLY A 274 -7.12 0.15 -33.30
N GLU A 275 -6.92 -1.17 -33.29
CA GLU A 275 -7.82 -2.14 -32.68
C GLU A 275 -7.11 -2.93 -31.59
N VAL A 276 -7.85 -3.32 -30.56
CA VAL A 276 -7.39 -4.19 -29.48
C VAL A 276 -8.51 -5.15 -29.07
N ASP A 277 -8.17 -6.37 -28.67
CA ASP A 277 -9.12 -7.26 -28.03
C ASP A 277 -9.16 -6.92 -26.53
N VAL A 278 -10.30 -6.47 -26.03
CA VAL A 278 -10.53 -6.31 -24.59
C VAL A 278 -11.09 -7.63 -24.07
N VAL A 279 -10.41 -8.23 -23.11
CA VAL A 279 -10.76 -9.55 -22.58
C VAL A 279 -11.11 -9.42 -21.11
N ALA A 280 -12.26 -9.94 -20.72
CA ALA A 280 -12.65 -10.11 -19.31
C ALA A 280 -12.69 -11.60 -18.95
N GLN A 281 -12.11 -11.95 -17.82
CA GLN A 281 -12.00 -13.31 -17.31
C GLN A 281 -12.57 -13.40 -15.89
N ASP A 282 -13.61 -14.21 -15.73
CA ASP A 282 -14.24 -14.57 -14.47
C ASP A 282 -13.50 -15.76 -13.83
N LEU A 283 -13.21 -15.66 -12.54
CA LEU A 283 -12.50 -16.65 -11.74
C LEU A 283 -13.30 -16.99 -10.47
N PRO A 284 -14.34 -17.83 -10.56
CA PRO A 284 -15.08 -18.26 -9.39
C PRO A 284 -14.22 -19.18 -8.51
N ARG A 285 -14.40 -19.10 -7.18
CA ARG A 285 -13.65 -19.99 -6.25
C ARG A 285 -14.02 -21.46 -6.40
N THR A 286 -15.23 -21.73 -6.88
CA THR A 286 -15.77 -23.08 -7.11
C THR A 286 -16.41 -23.13 -8.49
N GLY A 287 -16.22 -24.25 -9.20
CA GLY A 287 -16.72 -24.41 -10.57
C GLY A 287 -15.75 -23.86 -11.62
N GLN A 288 -16.23 -23.75 -12.86
CA GLN A 288 -15.43 -23.23 -13.97
C GLN A 288 -15.77 -21.76 -14.24
N GLY A 289 -14.73 -20.95 -14.37
CA GLY A 289 -14.86 -19.56 -14.82
C GLY A 289 -15.13 -19.44 -16.30
N ARG A 290 -15.28 -18.20 -16.76
CA ARG A 290 -15.55 -17.89 -18.16
C ARG A 290 -14.67 -16.74 -18.63
N GLN A 291 -14.28 -16.80 -19.89
CA GLN A 291 -13.65 -15.68 -20.57
C GLN A 291 -14.59 -15.15 -21.66
N VAL A 292 -14.65 -13.83 -21.77
CA VAL A 292 -15.34 -13.12 -22.85
C VAL A 292 -14.37 -12.09 -23.42
N ALA A 293 -14.45 -11.85 -24.71
CA ALA A 293 -13.61 -10.88 -25.40
C ALA A 293 -14.44 -10.07 -26.37
N GLU A 294 -14.16 -8.78 -26.46
CA GLU A 294 -14.74 -7.87 -27.43
C GLU A 294 -13.63 -7.09 -28.12
N LYS A 295 -13.72 -7.00 -29.45
CA LYS A 295 -12.81 -6.18 -30.24
C LYS A 295 -13.22 -4.71 -30.11
N LEU A 296 -12.27 -3.86 -29.77
CA LEU A 296 -12.46 -2.43 -29.59
C LEU A 296 -11.58 -1.63 -30.55
N ALA A 297 -12.21 -0.83 -31.42
CA ALA A 297 -11.52 0.15 -32.24
C ALA A 297 -11.47 1.50 -31.50
N LEU A 298 -10.27 2.10 -31.45
CA LEU A 298 -10.02 3.41 -30.83
C LEU A 298 -9.35 4.34 -31.84
N GLY A 299 -9.91 5.54 -31.99
CA GLY A 299 -9.31 6.65 -32.71
C GLY A 299 -8.14 7.29 -31.96
N PRO A 300 -7.50 8.30 -32.56
CA PRO A 300 -6.41 9.05 -31.92
C PRO A 300 -6.83 9.65 -30.59
N SER A 301 -6.12 9.34 -29.51
CA SER A 301 -6.38 9.83 -28.15
C SER A 301 -7.79 9.58 -27.62
N GLU A 302 -8.53 8.66 -28.25
CA GLU A 302 -9.90 8.33 -27.91
C GLU A 302 -9.96 7.48 -26.63
N GLU A 303 -11.05 7.61 -25.89
CA GLU A 303 -11.38 6.79 -24.74
C GLU A 303 -12.78 6.20 -24.92
N LYS A 304 -12.93 4.91 -24.64
CA LYS A 304 -14.22 4.20 -24.72
C LYS A 304 -14.42 3.30 -23.51
N GLN A 305 -15.68 3.15 -23.12
CA GLN A 305 -16.11 2.16 -22.15
C GLN A 305 -16.67 0.93 -22.86
N VAL A 306 -16.23 -0.25 -22.43
CA VAL A 306 -16.77 -1.56 -22.80
C VAL A 306 -17.41 -2.17 -21.57
N THR A 307 -18.58 -2.79 -21.71
CA THR A 307 -19.28 -3.43 -20.59
C THR A 307 -19.51 -4.89 -20.88
N PHE A 308 -18.80 -5.76 -20.17
CA PHE A 308 -18.99 -7.20 -20.26
C PHE A 308 -20.09 -7.64 -19.32
N ARG A 309 -21.08 -8.40 -19.82
CA ARG A 309 -22.02 -9.13 -18.97
C ARG A 309 -21.58 -10.57 -18.83
N ILE A 310 -21.11 -10.92 -17.64
CA ILE A 310 -20.62 -12.26 -17.30
C ILE A 310 -21.78 -13.08 -16.75
N GLN A 311 -22.12 -14.17 -17.43
CA GLN A 311 -23.03 -15.18 -16.89
C GLN A 311 -22.29 -16.07 -15.88
N ALA A 312 -22.91 -16.29 -14.73
CA ALA A 312 -22.36 -17.03 -13.61
C ALA A 312 -23.28 -18.20 -13.22
N ALA A 313 -22.68 -19.35 -12.88
CA ALA A 313 -23.44 -20.54 -12.47
C ALA A 313 -24.15 -20.36 -11.11
N HIS A 314 -23.54 -19.60 -10.20
CA HIS A 314 -24.07 -19.23 -8.89
C HIS A 314 -23.55 -17.84 -8.53
N ALA A 315 -24.03 -17.21 -7.46
CA ALA A 315 -23.54 -15.90 -6.98
C ALA A 315 -22.43 -15.99 -5.91
N GLY A 316 -21.70 -17.11 -5.85
CA GLY A 316 -20.66 -17.32 -4.85
C GLY A 316 -19.42 -16.45 -5.05
N PRO A 317 -18.47 -16.47 -4.10
CA PRO A 317 -17.25 -15.65 -4.15
C PRO A 317 -16.42 -15.90 -5.41
N ARG A 318 -15.83 -14.84 -5.97
CA ARG A 318 -15.05 -14.87 -7.20
C ARG A 318 -14.11 -13.67 -7.32
N ASP A 319 -13.10 -13.84 -8.14
CA ASP A 319 -12.25 -12.77 -8.65
C ASP A 319 -12.47 -12.59 -10.16
N ALA A 320 -11.98 -11.50 -10.72
CA ALA A 320 -11.96 -11.30 -12.16
C ALA A 320 -10.72 -10.50 -12.58
N TRP A 321 -10.32 -10.72 -13.83
CA TRP A 321 -9.28 -9.95 -14.50
C TRP A 321 -9.84 -9.35 -15.77
N VAL A 322 -9.28 -8.22 -16.17
CA VAL A 322 -9.38 -7.74 -17.55
C VAL A 322 -8.01 -7.54 -18.13
N GLY A 323 -7.91 -7.58 -19.44
CA GLY A 323 -6.68 -7.23 -20.12
C GLY A 323 -6.92 -6.86 -21.56
N LEU A 324 -5.86 -6.30 -22.13
CA LEU A 324 -5.77 -5.96 -23.54
C LEU A 324 -4.93 -7.01 -24.22
N ARG A 325 -5.40 -7.53 -25.34
CA ARG A 325 -4.70 -8.51 -26.15
C ARG A 325 -4.56 -7.98 -27.57
N GLU A 326 -3.41 -8.24 -28.16
CA GLU A 326 -3.19 -7.89 -29.56
C GLU A 326 -4.21 -8.66 -30.43
N PRO A 327 -4.93 -7.99 -31.35
CA PRO A 327 -5.97 -8.64 -32.14
C PRO A 327 -5.46 -9.87 -32.89
N GLY A 328 -6.12 -11.02 -32.72
CA GLY A 328 -5.76 -12.27 -33.40
C GLY A 328 -4.47 -12.93 -32.87
N SER A 329 -3.94 -12.45 -31.74
CA SER A 329 -2.74 -12.98 -31.09
C SER A 329 -3.06 -13.42 -29.65
N GLU A 330 -2.21 -14.25 -29.06
CA GLU A 330 -2.26 -14.58 -27.62
C GLU A 330 -1.43 -13.60 -26.76
N LEU A 331 -0.83 -12.59 -27.38
CA LEU A 331 -0.01 -11.58 -26.71
C LEU A 331 -0.86 -10.61 -25.89
N TRP A 332 -0.72 -10.68 -24.58
CA TRP A 332 -1.29 -9.72 -23.65
C TRP A 332 -0.45 -8.43 -23.65
N LEU A 333 -1.10 -7.31 -23.95
CA LEU A 333 -0.52 -5.97 -23.87
C LEU A 333 -0.55 -5.44 -22.43
N GLN A 334 -1.61 -5.79 -21.69
CA GLN A 334 -1.82 -5.39 -20.29
C GLN A 334 -2.78 -6.38 -19.63
N LYS A 335 -2.60 -6.63 -18.32
CA LYS A 335 -3.58 -7.29 -17.45
C LYS A 335 -3.74 -6.52 -16.15
N THR A 336 -4.96 -6.50 -15.61
CA THR A 336 -5.25 -5.86 -14.33
C THR A 336 -6.45 -6.54 -13.65
N HIS A 337 -6.43 -6.62 -12.33
CA HIS A 337 -7.55 -7.10 -11.54
C HIS A 337 -8.76 -6.17 -11.70
N VAL A 338 -9.95 -6.75 -11.63
CA VAL A 338 -11.19 -5.97 -11.55
C VAL A 338 -11.38 -5.50 -10.12
N ALA A 339 -11.60 -4.20 -9.92
CA ALA A 339 -11.95 -3.64 -8.62
C ALA A 339 -13.44 -3.83 -8.30
N GLY A 340 -13.81 -3.83 -7.02
CA GLY A 340 -15.21 -3.94 -6.57
C GLY A 340 -15.77 -5.37 -6.59
N MET A 341 -14.93 -6.39 -6.71
CA MET A 341 -15.37 -7.80 -6.68
C MET A 341 -16.01 -8.16 -5.33
N GLU A 342 -15.63 -7.48 -4.25
CA GLU A 342 -16.24 -7.60 -2.93
C GLU A 342 -17.72 -7.19 -2.91
N GLU A 343 -18.15 -6.31 -3.82
CA GLU A 343 -19.56 -5.89 -3.95
C GLU A 343 -20.44 -7.01 -4.49
N LEU A 344 -19.85 -8.06 -5.08
CA LEU A 344 -20.57 -9.24 -5.55
C LEU A 344 -20.99 -10.18 -4.41
N SER A 345 -20.42 -10.04 -3.20
CA SER A 345 -20.84 -10.84 -2.06
C SER A 345 -22.26 -10.48 -1.65
N ARG A 346 -23.10 -11.50 -1.40
CA ARG A 346 -24.47 -11.31 -0.86
C ARG A 346 -24.51 -11.16 0.66
N LEU A 347 -23.44 -11.64 1.30
CA LEU A 347 -23.30 -11.74 2.74
C LEU A 347 -22.06 -10.95 3.17
N ASP A 348 -22.27 -9.91 3.95
CA ASP A 348 -21.22 -9.24 4.70
C ASP A 348 -21.45 -9.52 6.19
N ALA A 349 -20.73 -10.50 6.73
CA ALA A 349 -20.90 -10.95 8.11
C ALA A 349 -19.67 -10.60 8.96
N TYR A 350 -19.91 -10.28 10.22
CA TYR A 350 -18.88 -9.92 11.19
C TYR A 350 -19.35 -10.17 12.62
N LEU A 351 -18.38 -10.39 13.52
CA LEU A 351 -18.63 -10.48 14.96
C LEU A 351 -18.80 -9.08 15.55
N ASP A 352 -19.52 -8.94 16.66
CA ASP A 352 -19.77 -7.63 17.30
C ASP A 352 -18.50 -7.02 17.91
N ARG A 353 -17.52 -7.85 18.29
CA ARG A 353 -16.27 -7.42 18.92
C ARG A 353 -15.00 -7.93 18.25
N SER A 354 -13.89 -7.21 18.43
CA SER A 354 -12.56 -7.66 18.02
C SER A 354 -12.03 -8.87 18.82
N TYR A 355 -12.42 -9.00 20.09
CA TYR A 355 -12.17 -10.18 20.93
C TYR A 355 -13.15 -10.21 22.10
N TYR A 356 -13.21 -11.36 22.78
CA TYR A 356 -14.09 -11.61 23.93
C TYR A 356 -13.26 -12.01 25.16
N THR A 357 -13.77 -11.65 26.33
CA THR A 357 -13.20 -12.04 27.63
C THR A 357 -14.30 -12.57 28.54
N THR A 358 -14.98 -11.66 29.23
CA THR A 358 -16.02 -11.95 30.23
C THR A 358 -17.40 -12.14 29.61
N GLU A 359 -17.55 -11.85 28.32
CA GLU A 359 -18.83 -11.96 27.64
C GLU A 359 -19.27 -13.41 27.47
N LYS A 360 -20.56 -13.63 27.69
CA LYS A 360 -21.22 -14.93 27.57
C LYS A 360 -21.77 -15.20 26.17
N GLN A 361 -21.90 -14.16 25.36
CA GLN A 361 -22.42 -14.26 23.99
C GLN A 361 -21.52 -13.51 23.02
N ALA A 362 -21.31 -14.12 21.85
CA ALA A 362 -20.77 -13.48 20.67
C ALA A 362 -21.93 -13.23 19.71
N ARG A 363 -22.09 -11.98 19.26
CA ARG A 363 -23.14 -11.66 18.29
C ARG A 363 -22.53 -11.60 16.91
N VAL A 364 -23.09 -12.35 15.98
CA VAL A 364 -22.74 -12.29 14.56
C VAL A 364 -23.79 -11.41 13.89
N TYR A 365 -23.33 -10.31 13.30
CA TYR A 365 -24.11 -9.49 12.40
C TYR A 365 -23.90 -9.96 10.97
N ALA A 366 -24.94 -9.84 10.15
CA ALA A 366 -24.89 -10.06 8.73
C ALA A 366 -25.69 -8.98 8.01
N GLU A 367 -25.02 -8.23 7.15
CA GLU A 367 -25.62 -7.22 6.29
C GLU A 367 -25.94 -7.85 4.94
N MET A 368 -27.22 -7.81 4.59
CA MET A 368 -27.75 -8.41 3.37
C MET A 368 -27.58 -7.44 2.21
N ARG A 369 -26.91 -7.88 1.15
CA ARG A 369 -26.68 -7.08 -0.07
C ARG A 369 -27.63 -7.46 -1.22
N THR A 370 -28.80 -7.99 -0.90
CA THR A 370 -29.85 -8.38 -1.84
C THR A 370 -31.17 -7.70 -1.49
N ASP A 371 -32.09 -7.50 -2.44
CA ASP A 371 -33.36 -6.82 -2.18
C ASP A 371 -34.28 -7.62 -1.25
N ARG A 372 -35.03 -6.92 -0.38
CA ARG A 372 -35.92 -7.53 0.61
C ARG A 372 -36.93 -8.51 0.01
N GLU A 373 -37.54 -8.17 -1.12
CA GLU A 373 -38.51 -9.03 -1.79
C GLU A 373 -37.88 -10.36 -2.24
N ASP A 374 -36.67 -10.32 -2.81
CA ASP A 374 -35.90 -11.51 -3.19
C ASP A 374 -35.56 -12.36 -1.97
N ARG A 375 -35.11 -11.72 -0.88
CA ARG A 375 -34.77 -12.43 0.38
C ARG A 375 -35.97 -13.20 0.94
N VAL A 376 -37.14 -12.56 0.95
CA VAL A 376 -38.39 -13.16 1.42
C VAL A 376 -38.86 -14.27 0.47
N ALA A 377 -38.84 -14.04 -0.84
CA ALA A 377 -39.30 -15.03 -1.83
C ALA A 377 -38.44 -16.31 -1.84
N GLN A 378 -37.13 -16.15 -1.69
CA GLN A 378 -36.18 -17.26 -1.60
C GLN A 378 -36.15 -17.92 -0.21
N GLY A 379 -36.76 -17.31 0.80
CA GLY A 379 -36.74 -17.80 2.18
C GLY A 379 -35.32 -17.91 2.71
N LEU A 380 -34.56 -16.82 2.62
CA LEU A 380 -33.15 -16.83 3.02
C LEU A 380 -32.96 -17.02 4.52
N VAL A 381 -31.95 -17.81 4.87
CA VAL A 381 -31.58 -18.17 6.24
C VAL A 381 -30.07 -18.04 6.39
N LEU A 382 -29.63 -17.46 7.51
CA LEU A 382 -28.23 -17.43 7.92
C LEU A 382 -28.00 -18.52 8.96
N ASP A 383 -27.23 -19.54 8.60
CA ASP A 383 -26.73 -20.54 9.52
C ASP A 383 -25.34 -20.13 10.02
N VAL A 384 -25.13 -20.22 11.33
CA VAL A 384 -23.85 -19.88 11.94
C VAL A 384 -23.36 -21.04 12.79
N LYS A 385 -22.10 -21.42 12.62
CA LYS A 385 -21.44 -22.49 13.38
C LYS A 385 -20.11 -21.98 13.95
N LEU A 386 -19.92 -22.14 15.24
CA LEU A 386 -18.64 -21.92 15.92
C LEU A 386 -17.96 -23.27 16.13
N THR A 387 -16.74 -23.38 15.63
CA THR A 387 -15.89 -24.56 15.83
C THR A 387 -14.59 -24.21 16.53
N GLY A 388 -14.10 -25.13 17.34
CA GLY A 388 -12.78 -25.00 17.97
C GLY A 388 -11.62 -25.33 17.02
N PRO A 389 -10.38 -25.26 17.50
CA PRO A 389 -9.18 -25.46 16.69
C PRO A 389 -9.10 -26.83 16.00
N ALA A 390 -9.68 -27.88 16.59
CA ALA A 390 -9.74 -29.22 16.01
C ALA A 390 -11.01 -29.44 15.15
N LYS A 391 -11.71 -28.35 14.81
CA LYS A 391 -12.99 -28.32 14.08
C LYS A 391 -14.16 -28.99 14.80
N GLU A 392 -14.04 -29.17 16.12
CA GLU A 392 -15.14 -29.64 16.96
C GLU A 392 -16.23 -28.56 17.09
N PRO A 393 -17.52 -28.91 17.03
CA PRO A 393 -18.59 -27.93 17.14
C PRO A 393 -18.73 -27.44 18.59
N LEU A 394 -18.76 -26.13 18.78
CA LEU A 394 -18.86 -25.50 20.10
C LEU A 394 -20.19 -24.76 20.29
N ALA A 395 -20.70 -24.10 19.26
CA ALA A 395 -22.02 -23.47 19.25
C ALA A 395 -22.56 -23.38 17.83
N ALA A 396 -23.87 -23.29 17.67
CA ALA A 396 -24.49 -23.04 16.38
C ALA A 396 -25.82 -22.30 16.56
N GLY A 397 -26.29 -21.70 15.48
CA GLY A 397 -27.61 -21.11 15.42
C GLY A 397 -28.03 -20.85 13.98
N SER A 398 -29.31 -20.53 13.80
CA SER A 398 -29.88 -20.19 12.51
C SER A 398 -30.89 -19.05 12.67
N THR A 399 -30.97 -18.14 11.71
CA THR A 399 -31.95 -17.05 11.73
C THR A 399 -32.44 -16.71 10.31
N PRO A 400 -33.74 -16.40 10.12
CA PRO A 400 -34.24 -15.89 8.85
C PRO A 400 -33.62 -14.53 8.47
N CYS A 401 -33.39 -14.29 7.17
CA CYS A 401 -32.76 -13.09 6.65
C CYS A 401 -33.75 -12.14 5.95
N SER A 402 -34.76 -11.65 6.67
CA SER A 402 -35.77 -10.74 6.09
C SER A 402 -35.34 -9.26 6.10
N ASP A 403 -34.54 -8.85 7.08
CA ASP A 403 -34.11 -7.46 7.25
C ASP A 403 -32.75 -7.20 6.60
N ASP A 404 -32.41 -5.92 6.41
CA ASP A 404 -31.13 -5.53 5.78
C ASP A 404 -29.93 -5.86 6.67
N VAL A 405 -30.13 -5.86 7.99
CA VAL A 405 -29.15 -6.33 8.96
C VAL A 405 -29.82 -7.34 9.86
N VAL A 406 -29.28 -8.55 9.90
CA VAL A 406 -29.70 -9.59 10.84
C VAL A 406 -28.61 -9.88 11.84
N ALA A 407 -28.99 -10.34 13.02
CA ALA A 407 -28.06 -10.69 14.07
C ALA A 407 -28.42 -12.03 14.69
N ILE A 408 -27.40 -12.79 15.08
CA ILE A 408 -27.56 -14.04 15.82
C ILE A 408 -26.56 -14.09 16.97
N ASN A 409 -27.03 -14.53 18.15
CA ASN A 409 -26.19 -14.67 19.33
C ASN A 409 -25.74 -16.13 19.47
N LEU A 410 -24.43 -16.34 19.55
CA LEU A 410 -23.82 -17.61 19.91
C LEU A 410 -23.49 -17.61 21.40
N ASP A 411 -23.86 -18.68 22.12
CA ASP A 411 -23.40 -18.88 23.50
C ASP A 411 -21.91 -19.25 23.49
N ILE A 412 -21.09 -18.38 24.07
CA ILE A 412 -19.65 -18.58 24.21
C ILE A 412 -19.24 -18.78 25.67
N SER A 413 -20.19 -18.94 26.59
CA SER A 413 -19.90 -19.06 28.03
C SER A 413 -18.97 -20.22 28.38
N ARG A 414 -18.99 -21.30 27.57
CA ARG A 414 -18.16 -22.51 27.74
C ARG A 414 -17.06 -22.64 26.69
N VAL A 415 -16.91 -21.67 25.79
CA VAL A 415 -15.87 -21.68 24.77
C VAL A 415 -14.50 -21.42 25.43
N PRO A 416 -13.51 -22.30 25.24
CA PRO A 416 -12.17 -22.12 25.82
C PRO A 416 -11.48 -20.83 25.35
N ASN A 417 -10.50 -20.35 26.10
CA ASN A 417 -9.61 -19.29 25.61
C ASN A 417 -8.80 -19.80 24.42
N GLY A 418 -8.57 -18.94 23.43
CA GLY A 418 -7.88 -19.25 22.19
C GLY A 418 -8.56 -18.64 20.97
N ALA A 419 -7.99 -18.93 19.80
CA ALA A 419 -8.59 -18.61 18.52
C ALA A 419 -9.54 -19.73 18.10
N HIS A 420 -10.73 -19.35 17.64
CA HIS A 420 -11.79 -20.22 17.14
C HIS A 420 -12.30 -19.66 15.82
N THR A 421 -13.08 -20.46 15.09
CA THR A 421 -13.62 -20.06 13.80
C THR A 421 -15.14 -20.09 13.84
N VAL A 422 -15.77 -18.99 13.42
CA VAL A 422 -17.20 -18.92 13.16
C VAL A 422 -17.43 -18.95 11.66
N GLU A 423 -18.15 -19.95 11.18
CA GLU A 423 -18.62 -20.04 9.81
C GLU A 423 -20.05 -19.50 9.75
N ALA A 424 -20.28 -18.46 8.95
CA ALA A 424 -21.60 -17.91 8.65
C ALA A 424 -21.98 -18.25 7.21
N VAL A 425 -23.10 -18.92 7.00
CA VAL A 425 -23.53 -19.41 5.69
C VAL A 425 -24.94 -18.95 5.38
N LEU A 426 -25.11 -18.23 4.27
CA LEU A 426 -26.40 -17.82 3.75
C LEU A 426 -26.96 -18.91 2.83
N ARG A 427 -28.15 -19.42 3.14
CA ARG A 427 -28.86 -20.44 2.35
C ARG A 427 -30.23 -19.96 1.93
N ASN A 428 -30.76 -20.52 0.84
CA ASN A 428 -32.17 -20.38 0.50
C ASN A 428 -33.02 -21.54 1.07
N LYS A 429 -34.35 -21.47 0.88
CA LYS A 429 -35.30 -22.51 1.32
C LYS A 429 -35.06 -23.91 0.73
N ALA A 430 -34.30 -24.03 -0.36
CA ALA A 430 -33.91 -25.30 -0.96
C ALA A 430 -32.59 -25.85 -0.36
N GLY A 431 -31.99 -25.16 0.60
CA GLY A 431 -30.72 -25.53 1.25
C GLY A 431 -29.47 -25.15 0.46
N VAL A 432 -29.63 -24.50 -0.70
CA VAL A 432 -28.52 -24.08 -1.56
C VAL A 432 -27.76 -22.94 -0.87
N GLU A 433 -26.44 -23.08 -0.78
CA GLU A 433 -25.55 -22.05 -0.28
C GLU A 433 -25.41 -20.92 -1.30
N LEU A 434 -25.72 -19.70 -0.87
CA LEU A 434 -25.63 -18.48 -1.68
C LEU A 434 -24.37 -17.66 -1.36
N GLY A 435 -23.77 -17.90 -0.19
CA GLY A 435 -22.51 -17.28 0.23
C GLY A 435 -22.13 -17.72 1.64
N SER A 436 -20.85 -17.70 1.95
CA SER A 436 -20.33 -18.01 3.27
C SER A 436 -19.13 -17.13 3.62
N VAL A 437 -18.96 -16.87 4.92
CA VAL A 437 -17.84 -16.10 5.47
C VAL A 437 -17.30 -16.82 6.70
N GLN A 438 -15.99 -16.94 6.78
CA GLN A 438 -15.27 -17.43 7.96
C GLN A 438 -14.81 -16.23 8.79
N LEU A 439 -15.15 -16.22 10.08
CA LEU A 439 -14.89 -15.11 11.00
C LEU A 439 -14.02 -15.61 12.16
N PRO A 440 -12.88 -14.94 12.45
CA PRO A 440 -12.06 -15.29 13.60
C PRO A 440 -12.75 -14.86 14.90
N LEU A 441 -12.96 -15.80 15.82
CA LEU A 441 -13.39 -15.52 17.19
C LEU A 441 -12.23 -15.72 18.14
N ILE A 442 -11.76 -14.65 18.78
CA ILE A 442 -10.68 -14.71 19.76
C ILE A 442 -11.26 -14.57 21.16
N LYS A 443 -11.12 -15.62 21.98
CA LYS A 443 -11.49 -15.61 23.40
C LYS A 443 -10.22 -15.54 24.25
N ARG A 444 -10.16 -14.56 25.15
CA ARG A 444 -9.00 -14.29 26.00
C ARG A 444 -9.38 -14.44 27.48
N PRO A 445 -8.42 -14.72 28.38
CA PRO A 445 -8.63 -14.50 29.80
C PRO A 445 -9.10 -13.07 30.08
N PRO A 446 -9.77 -12.80 31.22
CA PRO A 446 -10.01 -11.43 31.65
C PRO A 446 -8.71 -10.63 31.74
N ALA A 447 -8.77 -9.34 31.39
CA ALA A 447 -7.65 -8.44 31.54
C ALA A 447 -7.21 -8.38 33.01
N PRO A 448 -5.90 -8.25 33.31
CA PRO A 448 -5.42 -8.08 34.67
C PRO A 448 -6.04 -6.84 35.32
N ASP A 449 -6.23 -6.87 36.64
CA ASP A 449 -6.74 -5.72 37.39
C ASP A 449 -5.95 -4.44 37.09
N GLY A 450 -6.69 -3.35 36.83
CA GLY A 450 -6.13 -2.04 36.47
C GLY A 450 -5.72 -1.86 35.01
N ALA A 451 -5.71 -2.92 34.20
CA ALA A 451 -5.51 -2.80 32.75
C ALA A 451 -6.76 -2.22 32.07
N ASN A 452 -6.57 -1.37 31.06
CA ASN A 452 -7.67 -1.01 30.18
C ASN A 452 -7.91 -2.14 29.20
N GLU A 453 -9.17 -2.54 29.08
CA GLU A 453 -9.64 -3.41 28.03
C GLU A 453 -10.21 -2.54 26.90
N VAL A 454 -9.58 -2.57 25.73
CA VAL A 454 -9.99 -1.76 24.58
C VAL A 454 -10.38 -2.66 23.42
N LYS A 455 -11.69 -2.81 23.24
CA LYS A 455 -12.30 -3.61 22.17
C LYS A 455 -12.77 -2.70 21.04
N ILE A 456 -12.91 -3.26 19.85
CA ILE A 456 -13.61 -2.60 18.74
C ILE A 456 -15.05 -3.09 18.77
N ASP A 457 -16.02 -2.17 18.93
CA ASP A 457 -17.41 -2.41 18.56
C ASP A 457 -17.52 -2.30 17.04
N ARG A 458 -17.67 -3.45 16.38
CA ARG A 458 -17.68 -3.54 14.93
C ARG A 458 -18.99 -3.04 14.33
N TYR A 459 -20.10 -3.08 15.09
CA TYR A 459 -21.40 -2.62 14.64
C TYR A 459 -21.51 -1.10 14.64
N ASN A 460 -21.14 -0.45 15.76
CA ASN A 460 -21.09 1.01 15.86
C ASN A 460 -19.81 1.61 15.26
N ARG A 461 -18.83 0.76 14.93
CA ARG A 461 -17.49 1.11 14.46
C ARG A 461 -16.81 2.07 15.42
N CYS A 462 -16.76 1.74 16.71
CA CYS A 462 -16.11 2.57 17.72
C CYS A 462 -15.22 1.76 18.66
N LEU A 463 -14.40 2.46 19.45
CA LEU A 463 -13.68 1.82 20.55
C LEU A 463 -14.59 1.67 21.76
N LEU A 464 -14.48 0.53 22.43
CA LEU A 464 -15.05 0.26 23.74
C LEU A 464 -13.91 0.25 24.75
N LEU A 465 -13.80 1.29 25.56
CA LEU A 465 -12.89 1.34 26.70
C LEU A 465 -13.61 0.78 27.93
N ASN A 466 -13.17 -0.38 28.41
CA ASN A 466 -13.78 -1.11 29.52
C ASN A 466 -15.30 -1.28 29.34
N GLY A 467 -15.70 -1.64 28.12
CA GLY A 467 -17.09 -1.87 27.73
C GLY A 467 -17.91 -0.60 27.44
N LYS A 468 -17.33 0.60 27.54
CA LYS A 468 -18.03 1.86 27.25
C LYS A 468 -17.52 2.49 25.95
N PRO A 469 -18.40 3.02 25.07
CA PRO A 469 -17.98 3.75 23.89
C PRO A 469 -17.01 4.88 24.23
N PHE A 470 -15.91 4.97 23.49
CA PHE A 470 -14.84 5.94 23.69
C PHE A 470 -14.51 6.62 22.37
N PHE A 471 -14.55 7.96 22.36
CA PHE A 471 -14.13 8.80 21.24
C PHE A 471 -12.76 9.39 21.57
N PRO A 472 -11.66 8.89 20.96
CA PRO A 472 -10.35 9.52 21.11
C PRO A 472 -10.38 10.91 20.46
N LEU A 473 -10.26 11.94 21.29
CA LEU A 473 -10.09 13.33 20.86
C LEU A 473 -8.78 13.82 21.43
N GLY A 474 -7.76 13.95 20.59
CA GLY A 474 -6.40 14.09 21.08
C GLY A 474 -5.47 14.85 20.18
N ALA A 475 -4.19 14.78 20.51
CA ALA A 475 -3.15 15.28 19.62
C ALA A 475 -1.86 14.45 19.74
N VAL A 476 -1.07 14.49 18.67
CA VAL A 476 0.27 13.91 18.60
C VAL A 476 1.26 14.84 19.27
N GLY A 477 2.22 14.29 20.01
CA GLY A 477 3.45 15.01 20.33
C GLY A 477 3.36 16.00 21.49
N ALA A 478 2.58 15.73 22.53
CA ALA A 478 2.63 16.51 23.78
C ALA A 478 4.05 16.57 24.41
N HIS A 479 5.01 15.77 23.91
CA HIS A 479 6.42 15.71 24.28
C HIS A 479 7.42 15.88 23.10
N TYR A 480 6.99 16.46 21.97
CA TYR A 480 7.74 16.51 20.69
C TYR A 480 9.11 17.21 20.72
N HIS A 481 9.50 17.92 21.80
CA HIS A 481 10.78 18.66 21.87
C HIS A 481 11.81 18.11 22.86
N GLY A 482 11.80 16.80 23.11
CA GLY A 482 12.87 16.13 23.84
C GLY A 482 14.00 15.66 22.92
N ARG A 483 14.81 16.58 22.36
CA ARG A 483 16.22 16.22 22.19
C ARG A 483 16.90 16.42 23.54
N PHE A 484 17.76 15.48 23.92
CA PHE A 484 18.75 15.54 24.99
C PHE A 484 18.23 15.21 26.40
N ALA A 485 18.59 14.02 26.87
CA ALA A 485 19.10 13.62 28.21
C ALA A 485 18.43 14.10 29.52
N ASP A 486 17.51 15.06 29.53
CA ASP A 486 16.98 15.68 30.74
C ASP A 486 15.45 15.62 30.76
N TRP A 487 14.91 14.73 31.59
CA TRP A 487 13.50 14.73 31.97
C TRP A 487 13.09 16.12 32.52
N LYS A 488 12.04 16.73 31.94
CA LYS A 488 11.49 18.04 32.35
C LYS A 488 10.03 17.90 32.76
N ALA A 489 9.78 17.49 34.02
CA ALA A 489 8.44 17.30 34.58
C ALA A 489 7.52 18.50 34.31
N ASP A 490 7.99 19.72 34.60
CA ASP A 490 7.20 20.95 34.47
C ASP A 490 6.76 21.22 33.03
N TYR A 491 7.59 20.86 32.05
CA TYR A 491 7.23 20.99 30.64
C TYR A 491 6.08 20.04 30.30
N PHE A 492 6.20 18.76 30.66
CA PHE A 492 5.14 17.77 30.37
C PHE A 492 3.86 18.06 31.14
N ASP A 493 3.97 18.51 32.39
CA ASP A 493 2.83 18.93 33.20
C ASP A 493 2.06 20.07 32.52
N ALA A 494 2.79 21.12 32.08
CA ALA A 494 2.19 22.23 31.36
C ALA A 494 1.51 21.80 30.04
N GLN A 495 2.12 20.88 29.28
CA GLN A 495 1.54 20.37 28.04
C GLN A 495 0.28 19.53 28.29
N PHE A 496 0.29 18.61 29.27
CA PHE A 496 -0.86 17.77 29.57
C PHE A 496 -2.00 18.57 30.22
N LYS A 497 -1.68 19.50 31.12
CA LYS A 497 -2.63 20.48 31.63
C LYS A 497 -3.29 21.25 30.50
N PHE A 498 -2.48 21.73 29.55
CA PHE A 498 -2.98 22.44 28.39
C PHE A 498 -3.91 21.56 27.53
N CYS A 499 -3.54 20.30 27.24
CA CYS A 499 -4.41 19.36 26.51
C CYS A 499 -5.77 19.20 27.20
N ARG A 500 -5.74 19.03 28.54
CA ARG A 500 -6.95 18.90 29.35
C ARG A 500 -7.83 20.16 29.30
N GLU A 501 -7.21 21.34 29.37
CA GLU A 501 -7.89 22.63 29.24
C GLU A 501 -8.43 22.89 27.82
N ALA A 502 -7.77 22.34 26.79
CA ALA A 502 -8.22 22.36 25.40
C ALA A 502 -9.36 21.36 25.12
N GLY A 503 -9.78 20.58 26.12
CA GLY A 503 -10.85 19.58 26.02
C GLY A 503 -10.43 18.28 25.35
N LEU A 504 -9.12 18.06 25.17
CA LEU A 504 -8.58 16.78 24.68
C LEU A 504 -8.65 15.73 25.79
N ASN A 505 -8.85 14.47 25.41
CA ASN A 505 -8.91 13.31 26.30
C ASN A 505 -7.84 12.25 25.99
N CYS A 506 -7.05 12.44 24.94
CA CYS A 506 -6.09 11.47 24.46
C CYS A 506 -4.82 12.13 23.91
N VAL A 507 -3.69 11.45 23.98
CA VAL A 507 -2.41 11.84 23.35
C VAL A 507 -1.75 10.64 22.68
N ILE A 508 -1.06 10.86 21.56
CA ILE A 508 -0.18 9.85 20.94
C ILE A 508 1.25 10.08 21.40
N ASP A 509 1.90 9.00 21.85
CA ASP A 509 3.33 8.96 22.10
C ASP A 509 4.13 9.06 20.81
N TRP A 510 4.69 10.24 20.55
CA TRP A 510 5.46 10.44 19.32
C TRP A 510 6.90 9.96 19.42
N VAL A 511 7.54 10.13 20.58
CA VAL A 511 8.96 9.78 20.75
C VAL A 511 9.15 8.27 20.61
N GLY A 512 8.27 7.50 21.24
CA GLY A 512 8.28 6.05 21.27
C GLY A 512 9.46 5.45 22.01
N TYR A 513 9.33 4.17 22.35
CA TYR A 513 10.28 3.50 23.22
C TYR A 513 11.57 3.07 22.51
N ARG A 514 12.69 3.48 23.07
CA ARG A 514 14.06 3.05 22.74
C ARG A 514 14.85 2.97 24.03
N PRO A 515 15.35 1.79 24.42
CA PRO A 515 16.06 1.64 25.70
C PRO A 515 17.20 2.65 25.90
N ALA A 516 17.92 3.00 24.84
CA ALA A 516 19.05 3.94 24.90
C ALA A 516 18.64 5.42 24.98
N ASP A 517 17.53 5.81 24.36
CA ASP A 517 17.15 7.22 24.18
C ASP A 517 15.99 7.64 25.10
N THR A 518 15.14 6.69 25.49
CA THR A 518 13.95 6.88 26.33
C THR A 518 13.86 5.74 27.34
N PRO A 519 14.44 5.89 28.53
CA PRO A 519 14.35 4.89 29.57
C PRO A 519 12.89 4.58 29.91
N LEU A 520 12.64 3.32 30.27
CA LEU A 520 11.29 2.85 30.62
C LEU A 520 10.67 3.64 31.78
N GLU A 521 11.49 4.01 32.76
CA GLU A 521 11.04 4.75 33.94
C GLU A 521 10.51 6.14 33.58
N ASP A 522 11.19 6.86 32.68
CA ASP A 522 10.76 8.19 32.25
C ASP A 522 9.51 8.12 31.38
N THR A 523 9.41 7.07 30.56
CA THR A 523 8.19 6.78 29.81
C THR A 523 7.01 6.54 30.76
N ARG A 524 7.21 5.75 31.83
CA ARG A 524 6.21 5.53 32.87
C ARG A 524 5.81 6.85 33.55
N LYS A 525 6.77 7.67 34.00
CA LYS A 525 6.49 8.98 34.63
C LYS A 525 5.67 9.88 33.72
N CYS A 526 5.97 9.88 32.41
CA CYS A 526 5.20 10.63 31.42
C CYS A 526 3.74 10.16 31.36
N TYR A 527 3.52 8.85 31.32
CA TYR A 527 2.18 8.28 31.22
C TYR A 527 1.40 8.44 32.53
N ASP A 528 2.07 8.35 33.69
CA ASP A 528 1.49 8.66 35.00
C ASP A 528 1.02 10.11 35.05
N LEU A 529 1.84 11.05 34.56
CA LEU A 529 1.48 12.47 34.51
C LEU A 529 0.32 12.74 33.55
N ALA A 530 0.31 12.13 32.37
CA ALA A 530 -0.83 12.19 31.46
C ALA A 530 -2.11 11.65 32.14
N HIS A 531 -2.00 10.55 32.88
CA HIS A 531 -3.10 9.97 33.64
C HIS A 531 -3.64 10.92 34.72
N GLN A 532 -2.75 11.58 35.46
CA GLN A 532 -3.10 12.56 36.51
C GLN A 532 -3.93 13.73 35.94
N HIS A 533 -3.65 14.13 34.69
CA HIS A 533 -4.45 15.13 33.96
C HIS A 533 -5.72 14.57 33.31
N GLY A 534 -6.03 13.28 33.49
CA GLY A 534 -7.20 12.62 32.95
C GLY A 534 -7.10 12.24 31.48
N LEU A 535 -5.89 12.20 30.92
CA LEU A 535 -5.64 11.84 29.52
C LEU A 535 -5.41 10.34 29.37
N LYS A 536 -5.83 9.81 28.22
CA LYS A 536 -5.44 8.48 27.74
C LYS A 536 -4.25 8.58 26.79
N VAL A 537 -3.49 7.50 26.69
CA VAL A 537 -2.25 7.43 25.91
C VAL A 537 -2.37 6.32 24.87
N ILE A 538 -2.11 6.69 23.62
CA ILE A 538 -1.79 5.72 22.57
C ILE A 538 -0.26 5.63 22.57
N GLY A 539 0.26 4.55 23.14
CA GLY A 539 1.70 4.38 23.33
C GLY A 539 2.40 4.02 22.03
N ARG A 540 3.71 4.19 21.95
CA ARG A 540 4.49 3.83 20.75
C ARG A 540 5.64 2.90 21.14
N PRO A 541 5.51 1.59 20.84
CA PRO A 541 6.41 0.58 21.40
C PRO A 541 7.83 0.59 20.81
N TYR A 542 8.06 1.37 19.77
CA TYR A 542 9.40 1.60 19.21
C TYR A 542 9.53 3.04 18.73
N GLY A 543 10.65 3.68 19.04
CA GLY A 543 10.89 5.08 18.63
C GLY A 543 11.29 5.23 17.16
N SER A 544 11.15 6.44 16.62
CA SER A 544 11.49 6.76 15.22
C SER A 544 13.00 6.92 15.01
N GLY A 545 13.54 6.37 13.92
CA GLY A 545 14.95 6.53 13.55
C GLY A 545 15.22 6.12 12.13
N ARG A 546 16.36 6.58 11.57
CA ARG A 546 16.68 6.42 10.15
C ARG A 546 16.63 4.96 9.70
N ASP A 547 17.11 4.04 10.52
CA ASP A 547 17.15 2.61 10.20
C ASP A 547 15.80 1.91 10.33
N LEU A 548 14.85 2.45 11.11
CA LEU A 548 13.48 1.94 11.24
C LEU A 548 12.50 2.55 10.22
N ARG A 549 13.00 3.32 9.24
CA ARG A 549 12.21 3.69 8.07
C ARG A 549 12.13 2.49 7.16
N TYR A 550 10.94 2.17 6.66
CA TYR A 550 10.77 1.01 5.79
C TYR A 550 11.66 1.06 4.52
N SER A 551 11.95 2.26 4.01
CA SER A 551 12.85 2.46 2.88
C SER A 551 14.33 2.19 3.21
N SER A 552 14.68 1.90 4.46
CA SER A 552 16.06 1.64 4.87
C SER A 552 16.47 0.21 4.54
N PRO A 553 17.66 -0.03 3.96
CA PRO A 553 18.18 -1.37 3.77
C PRO A 553 18.44 -2.11 5.09
N LYS A 554 18.54 -1.38 6.22
CA LYS A 554 18.72 -1.94 7.57
C LYS A 554 17.41 -2.17 8.32
N PHE A 555 16.26 -1.92 7.68
CA PHE A 555 14.96 -1.97 8.33
C PHE A 555 14.73 -3.29 9.05
N ARG A 556 15.02 -4.42 8.41
CA ARG A 556 14.77 -5.75 8.99
C ARG A 556 15.60 -6.02 10.24
N ASP A 557 16.89 -5.72 10.20
CA ASP A 557 17.79 -5.93 11.34
C ASP A 557 17.39 -5.00 12.50
N ALA A 558 17.18 -3.71 12.22
CA ALA A 558 16.74 -2.75 13.23
C ALA A 558 15.36 -3.10 13.80
N ALA A 559 14.45 -3.61 12.97
CA ALA A 559 13.13 -4.06 13.41
C ALA A 559 13.23 -5.28 14.32
N ALA A 560 14.04 -6.28 13.96
CA ALA A 560 14.27 -7.46 14.79
C ALA A 560 14.84 -7.09 16.16
N GLU A 561 15.84 -6.20 16.21
CA GLU A 561 16.38 -5.65 17.46
C GLU A 561 15.30 -4.95 18.29
N MET A 562 14.46 -4.12 17.66
CA MET A 562 13.39 -3.43 18.38
C MET A 562 12.30 -4.38 18.87
N ILE A 563 11.88 -5.36 18.07
CA ILE A 563 10.90 -6.37 18.48
C ILE A 563 11.39 -7.13 19.72
N ALA A 564 12.69 -7.45 19.79
CA ALA A 564 13.30 -8.08 20.95
C ALA A 564 13.35 -7.15 22.18
N ALA A 565 13.46 -5.84 21.97
CA ALA A 565 13.56 -4.86 23.05
C ALA A 565 12.20 -4.43 23.65
N MET A 566 11.07 -4.71 22.99
CA MET A 566 9.74 -4.20 23.35
C MET A 566 9.14 -4.78 24.64
N ASP A 567 9.56 -5.95 25.09
CA ASP A 567 8.96 -6.71 26.21
C ASP A 567 8.74 -5.89 27.48
N PRO A 568 9.76 -5.23 28.06
CA PRO A 568 9.58 -4.45 29.29
C PRO A 568 8.60 -3.28 29.11
N TYR A 569 8.59 -2.66 27.92
CA TYR A 569 7.66 -1.57 27.60
C TYR A 569 6.23 -2.06 27.47
N LEU A 570 6.00 -3.18 26.77
CA LEU A 570 4.66 -3.75 26.62
C LEU A 570 4.11 -4.28 27.96
N ALA A 571 4.96 -4.88 28.78
CA ALA A 571 4.60 -5.31 30.14
C ALA A 571 4.19 -4.12 31.03
N MET A 572 4.90 -2.99 30.92
CA MET A 572 4.53 -1.74 31.60
C MET A 572 3.19 -1.21 31.09
N CYS A 573 3.02 -1.13 29.76
CA CYS A 573 1.81 -0.59 29.12
C CYS A 573 0.57 -1.42 29.43
N LEU A 574 0.68 -2.75 29.44
CA LEU A 574 -0.42 -3.68 29.72
C LEU A 574 -1.17 -3.30 31.00
N ARG A 575 -0.44 -2.86 32.04
CA ARG A 575 -1.00 -2.56 33.37
C ARG A 575 -1.20 -1.06 33.62
N HIS A 576 -0.90 -0.21 32.62
CA HIS A 576 -0.92 1.23 32.83
C HIS A 576 -2.32 1.80 32.60
N PRO A 577 -2.93 2.53 33.56
CA PRO A 577 -4.33 2.96 33.49
C PRO A 577 -4.61 4.05 32.44
N ALA A 578 -3.58 4.69 31.89
CA ALA A 578 -3.70 5.61 30.77
C ALA A 578 -3.68 4.94 29.39
N VAL A 579 -3.03 3.78 29.23
CA VAL A 579 -2.77 3.23 27.89
C VAL A 579 -4.05 2.65 27.30
N VAL A 580 -4.34 2.96 26.03
CA VAL A 580 -5.56 2.51 25.34
C VAL A 580 -5.33 1.90 23.97
N ALA A 581 -4.19 2.13 23.34
CA ALA A 581 -3.81 1.56 22.04
C ALA A 581 -2.30 1.70 21.83
N PHE A 582 -1.78 1.12 20.75
CA PHE A 582 -0.40 1.27 20.33
C PHE A 582 -0.28 1.87 18.93
N TYR A 583 0.43 2.98 18.78
CA TYR A 583 0.78 3.57 17.49
C TYR A 583 1.92 2.78 16.85
N HIS A 584 1.66 2.22 15.68
CA HIS A 584 2.59 1.44 14.90
C HIS A 584 3.25 2.30 13.81
N LEU A 585 3.18 1.87 12.55
CA LEU A 585 3.87 2.51 11.42
C LEU A 585 3.30 3.90 11.15
N ASP A 586 4.22 4.81 10.83
CA ASP A 586 3.94 6.19 10.47
C ASP A 586 4.08 6.39 8.97
N GLU A 587 2.98 6.75 8.31
CA GLU A 587 2.90 7.05 6.86
C GLU A 587 3.69 6.07 5.97
N PRO A 588 3.48 4.76 6.10
CA PRO A 588 4.19 3.79 5.28
C PRO A 588 3.81 3.98 3.80
N GLN A 589 4.82 3.88 2.94
CA GLN A 589 4.68 4.24 1.53
C GLN A 589 3.69 3.32 0.78
N PRO A 590 2.91 3.86 -0.17
CA PRO A 590 2.13 3.08 -1.13
C PRO A 590 2.98 2.01 -1.84
N GLY A 591 2.40 0.85 -2.10
CA GLY A 591 3.08 -0.29 -2.72
C GLY A 591 3.87 -1.17 -1.74
N LEU A 592 3.91 -0.81 -0.45
CA LEU A 592 4.52 -1.64 0.58
C LEU A 592 3.79 -3.00 0.70
N SER A 593 4.51 -4.11 0.51
CA SER A 593 4.04 -5.47 0.81
C SER A 593 4.17 -5.78 2.30
N ILE A 594 3.18 -6.46 2.88
CA ILE A 594 3.31 -7.07 4.20
C ILE A 594 4.39 -8.16 4.11
N ASP A 595 5.37 -8.10 5.00
CA ASP A 595 6.33 -9.18 5.23
C ASP A 595 6.32 -9.60 6.70
N ASP A 596 7.02 -10.70 6.99
CA ASP A 596 7.06 -11.30 8.34
C ASP A 596 7.55 -10.31 9.39
N THR A 597 8.42 -9.36 9.02
CA THR A 597 8.92 -8.33 9.93
C THR A 597 7.84 -7.36 10.35
N LEU A 598 7.02 -6.87 9.40
CA LEU A 598 5.90 -5.97 9.72
C LEU A 598 4.84 -6.66 10.55
N GLN A 599 4.52 -7.92 10.21
CA GLN A 599 3.58 -8.73 10.97
C GLN A 599 4.08 -8.98 12.40
N ALA A 600 5.38 -9.27 12.57
CA ALA A 600 5.98 -9.60 13.86
C ALA A 600 5.86 -8.47 14.91
N PHE A 601 5.84 -7.20 14.51
CA PHE A 601 5.58 -6.10 15.46
C PHE A 601 4.18 -6.19 16.08
N THR A 602 3.17 -6.43 15.24
CA THR A 602 1.77 -6.54 15.67
C THR A 602 1.58 -7.79 16.51
N ASP A 603 2.13 -8.92 16.06
CA ASP A 603 2.11 -10.18 16.80
C ASP A 603 2.74 -10.03 18.18
N LYS A 604 3.85 -9.28 18.28
CA LYS A 604 4.52 -9.02 19.55
C LYS A 604 3.61 -8.24 20.51
N VAL A 605 2.94 -7.19 20.03
CA VAL A 605 1.94 -6.45 20.83
C VAL A 605 0.79 -7.37 21.26
N HIS A 606 0.22 -8.14 20.33
CA HIS A 606 -0.89 -9.05 20.64
C HIS A 606 -0.50 -10.19 21.58
N SER A 607 0.79 -10.56 21.65
CA SER A 607 1.27 -11.57 22.59
C SER A 607 1.44 -11.05 24.03
N LEU A 608 1.94 -9.82 24.20
CA LEU A 608 2.29 -9.28 25.52
C LEU A 608 1.29 -8.25 26.07
N ALA A 609 0.57 -7.54 25.20
CA ALA A 609 -0.45 -6.57 25.56
C ALA A 609 -1.78 -6.79 24.78
N PRO A 610 -2.37 -8.00 24.87
CA PRO A 610 -3.46 -8.46 23.99
C PRO A 610 -4.80 -7.70 24.09
N TYR A 611 -4.94 -6.80 25.06
CA TYR A 611 -6.19 -6.08 25.36
C TYR A 611 -6.21 -4.66 24.77
N HIS A 612 -5.22 -4.30 23.97
CA HIS A 612 -5.11 -2.99 23.35
C HIS A 612 -4.92 -3.14 21.84
N PRO A 613 -5.64 -2.36 21.01
CA PRO A 613 -5.50 -2.41 19.56
C PRO A 613 -4.21 -1.73 19.08
N VAL A 614 -3.72 -2.18 17.92
CA VAL A 614 -2.59 -1.62 17.18
C VAL A 614 -3.10 -0.69 16.08
N TYR A 615 -2.64 0.55 16.07
CA TYR A 615 -3.07 1.62 15.18
C TYR A 615 -1.99 1.98 14.16
N VAL A 616 -2.32 1.95 12.86
CA VAL A 616 -1.45 2.43 11.77
C VAL A 616 -2.03 3.69 11.15
N SER A 617 -1.18 4.66 10.87
CA SER A 617 -1.54 5.90 10.18
C SER A 617 -0.98 5.93 8.77
N LEU A 618 -1.85 6.05 7.78
CA LEU A 618 -1.50 6.10 6.35
C LEU A 618 -1.27 7.53 5.86
N THR A 619 -0.65 7.64 4.69
CA THR A 619 -0.41 8.92 4.02
C THR A 619 -1.53 9.24 3.05
N ARG A 620 -2.36 10.26 3.34
CA ARG A 620 -3.35 10.92 2.44
C ARG A 620 -4.50 10.05 1.88
N TYR A 621 -4.29 8.78 1.54
CA TYR A 621 -5.28 7.85 0.98
C TYR A 621 -4.89 6.39 1.27
N ILE A 622 -5.75 5.45 0.87
CA ILE A 622 -5.51 4.01 0.99
C ILE A 622 -5.11 3.46 -0.36
N HIS A 623 -3.84 3.06 -0.49
CA HIS A 623 -3.35 2.38 -1.68
C HIS A 623 -3.92 0.95 -1.77
N GLU A 624 -4.05 0.40 -2.98
CA GLU A 624 -4.58 -0.96 -3.17
C GLU A 624 -3.82 -2.01 -2.34
N SER A 625 -2.48 -1.93 -2.33
CA SER A 625 -1.63 -2.81 -1.52
C SER A 625 -1.88 -2.74 0.00
N GLN A 626 -2.52 -1.66 0.47
CA GLN A 626 -2.79 -1.41 1.89
C GLN A 626 -4.18 -1.88 2.32
N ARG A 627 -5.07 -2.21 1.37
CA ARG A 627 -6.44 -2.65 1.67
C ARG A 627 -6.50 -3.95 2.49
N ARG A 628 -5.43 -4.76 2.48
CA ARG A 628 -5.34 -6.03 3.22
C ARG A 628 -4.65 -5.93 4.58
N TRP A 629 -4.27 -4.72 5.01
CA TRP A 629 -3.50 -4.51 6.23
C TRP A 629 -4.34 -4.60 7.50
N PHE A 630 -5.63 -4.31 7.38
CA PHE A 630 -6.55 -4.44 8.50
C PHE A 630 -6.68 -5.91 8.93
N GLY A 631 -6.55 -6.17 10.22
CA GLY A 631 -6.57 -7.51 10.82
C GLY A 631 -5.30 -8.32 10.58
N THR A 632 -4.30 -7.77 9.88
CA THR A 632 -2.97 -8.38 9.72
C THR A 632 -1.96 -7.58 10.53
N ILE A 633 -1.53 -6.41 10.02
CA ILE A 633 -0.52 -5.56 10.69
C ILE A 633 -1.14 -4.41 11.49
N THR A 634 -2.46 -4.31 11.56
CA THR A 634 -3.15 -3.28 12.33
C THR A 634 -4.60 -3.65 12.67
N ASP A 635 -5.06 -3.21 13.84
CA ASP A 635 -6.45 -3.28 14.30
C ASP A 635 -7.23 -1.98 14.05
N LEU A 636 -6.54 -0.86 13.81
CA LEU A 636 -7.15 0.46 13.61
C LEU A 636 -6.45 1.17 12.45
N LEU A 637 -7.23 1.65 11.49
CA LEU A 637 -6.70 2.39 10.36
C LEU A 637 -7.03 3.87 10.48
N GLY A 638 -6.04 4.72 10.23
CA GLY A 638 -6.23 6.15 10.09
C GLY A 638 -5.37 6.70 8.98
N ALA A 639 -5.52 8.00 8.71
CA ALA A 639 -4.69 8.67 7.74
C ALA A 639 -4.34 10.10 8.17
N HIS A 640 -3.13 10.52 7.83
CA HIS A 640 -2.70 11.90 7.88
C HIS A 640 -3.30 12.64 6.69
N ASN A 641 -4.14 13.62 6.99
CA ASN A 641 -4.77 14.45 5.98
C ASN A 641 -4.62 15.92 6.38
N TYR A 642 -3.50 16.51 5.96
CA TYR A 642 -3.13 17.86 6.36
C TYR A 642 -3.72 18.92 5.43
N TRP A 643 -4.36 19.92 6.03
CA TRP A 643 -4.92 21.06 5.32
C TRP A 643 -3.87 21.77 4.46
N TYR A 644 -2.65 21.95 4.98
CA TYR A 644 -1.56 22.60 4.24
C TYR A 644 -1.30 21.97 2.87
N VAL A 645 -1.33 20.65 2.76
CA VAL A 645 -1.10 19.94 1.50
C VAL A 645 -2.22 20.21 0.51
N LEU A 646 -3.46 20.26 0.99
CA LEU A 646 -4.66 20.31 0.17
C LEU A 646 -5.24 21.71 0.02
N ARG A 647 -4.63 22.73 0.63
CA ARG A 647 -5.12 24.12 0.57
C ARG A 647 -5.24 24.60 -0.89
N ALA A 648 -4.35 24.14 -1.77
CA ALA A 648 -4.42 24.42 -3.21
C ALA A 648 -5.47 23.58 -3.97
N ASP A 649 -5.77 22.37 -3.48
CA ASP A 649 -6.71 21.41 -4.10
C ASP A 649 -8.17 21.62 -3.65
N GLY A 650 -8.39 22.43 -2.60
CA GLY A 650 -9.70 22.81 -2.07
C GLY A 650 -10.32 21.81 -1.08
N LEU A 651 -11.45 22.21 -0.46
CA LEU A 651 -12.19 21.40 0.52
C LEU A 651 -12.72 20.08 -0.09
N GLN A 652 -12.99 20.07 -1.40
CA GLN A 652 -13.49 18.92 -2.14
C GLN A 652 -12.50 17.76 -2.11
N ALA A 653 -11.20 18.02 -2.28
CA ALA A 653 -10.17 17.00 -2.21
C ALA A 653 -10.13 16.37 -0.81
N MET A 654 -10.09 17.19 0.24
CA MET A 654 -10.13 16.72 1.63
C MET A 654 -11.37 15.87 1.93
N SER A 655 -12.54 16.30 1.43
CA SER A 655 -13.81 15.57 1.53
C SER A 655 -13.72 14.18 0.87
N GLY A 656 -13.16 14.11 -0.34
CA GLY A 656 -12.95 12.86 -1.07
C GLY A 656 -12.06 11.87 -0.32
N TYR A 657 -10.98 12.35 0.31
CA TYR A 657 -10.09 11.50 1.10
C TYR A 657 -10.75 10.92 2.34
N TRP A 658 -11.49 11.73 3.11
CA TRP A 658 -12.20 11.23 4.27
C TRP A 658 -13.26 10.20 3.89
N ARG A 659 -13.99 10.43 2.80
CA ARG A 659 -14.93 9.47 2.24
C ARG A 659 -14.26 8.14 1.88
N ALA A 660 -13.10 8.19 1.21
CA ALA A 660 -12.37 7.00 0.82
C ALA A 660 -11.88 6.20 2.03
N LEU A 661 -11.32 6.88 3.03
CA LEU A 661 -10.88 6.25 4.29
C LEU A 661 -12.05 5.58 5.01
N ASP A 662 -13.18 6.27 5.17
CA ASP A 662 -14.33 5.72 5.87
C ASP A 662 -15.01 4.59 5.10
N THR A 663 -15.05 4.66 3.77
CA THR A 663 -15.55 3.56 2.92
C THR A 663 -14.78 2.28 3.19
N HIS A 664 -13.44 2.36 3.27
CA HIS A 664 -12.62 1.21 3.58
C HIS A 664 -12.81 0.72 5.02
N ALA A 665 -12.84 1.65 6.00
CA ALA A 665 -13.06 1.30 7.41
C ALA A 665 -14.43 0.65 7.63
N ARG A 666 -15.48 1.05 6.88
CA ARG A 666 -16.79 0.38 6.88
C ARG A 666 -16.69 -1.06 6.40
N ASN A 667 -16.01 -1.29 5.26
CA ASN A 667 -15.82 -2.65 4.74
C ASN A 667 -15.03 -3.55 5.69
N ALA A 668 -14.15 -2.97 6.52
CA ALA A 668 -13.39 -3.65 7.55
C ALA A 668 -14.13 -3.77 8.91
N HIS A 669 -15.32 -3.18 9.04
CA HIS A 669 -16.08 -3.04 10.29
C HIS A 669 -15.23 -2.46 11.42
N SER A 670 -14.51 -1.37 11.11
CA SER A 670 -13.55 -0.70 12.00
C SER A 670 -13.86 0.79 12.15
N PRO A 671 -13.52 1.42 13.29
CA PRO A 671 -13.55 2.87 13.44
C PRO A 671 -12.60 3.58 12.47
N THR A 672 -13.07 4.70 11.92
CA THR A 672 -12.24 5.62 11.14
C THR A 672 -11.45 6.54 12.07
N MET A 673 -10.12 6.45 12.05
CA MET A 673 -9.23 7.31 12.85
C MET A 673 -8.74 8.51 12.02
N ALA A 674 -9.21 9.72 12.33
CA ALA A 674 -8.79 10.92 11.60
C ALA A 674 -7.58 11.60 12.26
N LEU A 675 -6.51 11.85 11.49
CA LEU A 675 -5.35 12.65 11.92
C LEU A 675 -5.20 13.95 11.10
N PRO A 676 -6.03 14.99 11.37
CA PRO A 676 -5.89 16.29 10.74
C PRO A 676 -4.73 17.11 11.31
N GLN A 677 -4.42 18.23 10.66
CA GLN A 677 -3.45 19.20 11.17
C GLN A 677 -4.02 19.93 12.41
N LEU A 678 -3.18 20.34 13.36
CA LEU A 678 -3.61 21.09 14.56
C LEU A 678 -3.79 22.58 14.26
N ASP A 679 -2.68 23.30 14.10
CA ASP A 679 -2.64 24.72 13.73
C ASP A 679 -1.43 25.04 12.83
N TYR A 680 -0.35 24.28 13.00
CA TYR A 680 0.90 24.41 12.26
C TYR A 680 1.57 23.05 12.06
N TRP A 681 2.16 22.84 10.89
CA TRP A 681 2.83 21.59 10.56
C TRP A 681 4.35 21.61 10.86
N GLY A 682 5.06 22.69 10.51
CA GLY A 682 6.49 22.83 10.77
C GLY A 682 7.22 23.81 9.84
N PRO A 683 8.39 24.34 10.22
CA PRO A 683 9.14 25.33 9.44
C PRO A 683 9.92 24.77 8.23
N GLY A 684 9.90 23.45 8.02
CA GLY A 684 10.71 22.77 6.99
C GLY A 684 10.09 22.73 5.59
N TYR A 685 8.97 23.40 5.37
CA TYR A 685 8.16 23.24 4.16
C TYR A 685 7.65 24.61 3.66
N GLN A 686 7.67 24.82 2.34
CA GLN A 686 7.36 26.11 1.70
C GLN A 686 5.85 26.40 1.75
N ASN A 687 5.42 27.60 2.18
CA ASN A 687 4.01 28.02 2.33
C ASN A 687 3.22 27.38 3.51
N CYS A 688 3.90 26.90 4.56
CA CYS A 688 3.25 26.46 5.80
C CYS A 688 2.78 27.65 6.65
N ASP A 689 1.76 28.39 6.22
CA ASP A 689 1.11 29.37 7.09
C ASP A 689 0.29 28.68 8.17
N PHE A 690 0.02 29.39 9.27
CA PHE A 690 -0.95 28.94 10.27
C PHE A 690 -2.31 28.69 9.63
N MET A 691 -3.02 27.69 10.17
CA MET A 691 -4.43 27.53 9.84
C MET A 691 -5.26 28.64 10.49
N LEU A 692 -6.19 29.17 9.71
CA LEU A 692 -7.23 30.04 10.22
C LEU A 692 -8.20 29.22 11.09
N PRO A 693 -8.81 29.83 12.13
CA PRO A 693 -9.88 29.20 12.92
C PRO A 693 -10.97 28.51 12.09
N ALA A 694 -11.39 29.15 10.97
CA ALA A 694 -12.40 28.60 10.08
C ALA A 694 -11.92 27.34 9.34
N GLU A 695 -10.65 27.30 8.93
CA GLU A 695 -10.04 26.12 8.27
C GLU A 695 -9.92 24.96 9.26
N GLN A 696 -9.46 25.24 10.49
CA GLN A 696 -9.36 24.24 11.55
C GLN A 696 -10.75 23.63 11.86
N ARG A 697 -11.80 24.47 11.92
CA ARG A 697 -13.18 23.99 12.07
C ARG A 697 -13.62 23.14 10.88
N ALA A 698 -13.40 23.61 9.66
CA ALA A 698 -13.84 22.93 8.45
C ALA A 698 -13.24 21.52 8.33
N GLN A 699 -11.93 21.36 8.51
CA GLN A 699 -11.28 20.04 8.42
C GLN A 699 -11.81 19.05 9.47
N THR A 700 -12.07 19.52 10.70
CA THR A 700 -12.54 18.66 11.79
C THR A 700 -13.95 18.20 11.48
N TYR A 701 -14.85 19.12 11.13
CA TYR A 701 -16.21 18.75 10.78
C TYR A 701 -16.25 17.86 9.55
N LEU A 702 -15.44 18.12 8.51
CA LEU A 702 -15.33 17.24 7.34
C LEU A 702 -15.00 15.79 7.72
N ALA A 703 -14.04 15.58 8.61
CA ALA A 703 -13.74 14.23 9.10
C ALA A 703 -14.95 13.60 9.81
N LEU A 704 -15.66 14.36 10.66
CA LEU A 704 -16.83 13.87 11.40
C LEU A 704 -18.01 13.51 10.48
N VAL A 705 -18.36 14.36 9.50
CA VAL A 705 -19.47 14.06 8.56
C VAL A 705 -19.16 12.84 7.69
N HIS A 706 -17.88 12.60 7.40
CA HIS A 706 -17.45 11.39 6.69
C HIS A 706 -17.28 10.18 7.60
N GLY A 707 -17.71 10.24 8.87
CA GLY A 707 -17.79 9.06 9.73
C GLY A 707 -16.56 8.81 10.60
N ALA A 708 -15.68 9.80 10.80
CA ALA A 708 -14.62 9.70 11.79
C ALA A 708 -15.17 9.35 13.18
N ARG A 709 -14.46 8.46 13.88
CA ARG A 709 -14.79 7.94 15.23
C ARG A 709 -13.71 8.30 16.24
N SER A 710 -12.75 9.10 15.79
CA SER A 710 -11.61 9.66 16.50
C SER A 710 -11.12 10.87 15.73
N VAL A 711 -10.62 11.88 16.44
CA VAL A 711 -9.88 13.01 15.85
C VAL A 711 -8.63 13.25 16.68
N ILE A 712 -7.46 13.02 16.10
CA ILE A 712 -6.17 13.21 16.77
C ILE A 712 -5.34 14.20 15.96
N TYR A 713 -5.11 15.39 16.48
CA TYR A 713 -4.46 16.44 15.70
C TYR A 713 -2.93 16.31 15.67
N PHE A 714 -2.31 16.64 14.55
CA PHE A 714 -0.86 16.75 14.39
C PHE A 714 -0.43 18.23 14.19
N VAL A 715 0.43 18.85 14.99
CA VAL A 715 1.14 18.31 16.16
C VAL A 715 1.23 19.37 17.26
N LEU A 716 1.26 18.92 18.52
CA LEU A 716 1.51 19.79 19.66
C LEU A 716 2.98 20.27 19.72
N PRO A 717 3.27 21.39 20.41
CA PRO A 717 2.30 22.31 21.02
C PRO A 717 1.64 23.24 19.99
N PHE A 718 0.52 23.84 20.37
CA PHE A 718 -0.06 24.97 19.64
C PHE A 718 0.98 26.08 19.47
N ARG A 719 0.95 26.70 18.30
CA ARG A 719 1.83 27.81 17.93
C ARG A 719 1.10 29.14 17.93
N HIS A 720 -0.24 29.13 17.93
CA HIS A 720 -1.03 30.35 17.91
C HIS A 720 -2.24 30.32 18.89
N GLN A 721 -2.46 31.41 19.63
CA GLN A 721 -3.52 31.48 20.66
C GLN A 721 -4.95 31.42 20.09
N LEU A 722 -5.21 31.97 18.90
CA LEU A 722 -6.54 31.86 18.27
C LEU A 722 -6.93 30.40 17.98
N SER A 723 -5.95 29.56 17.63
CA SER A 723 -6.16 28.14 17.39
C SER A 723 -6.49 27.39 18.68
N VAL A 724 -5.94 27.83 19.83
CA VAL A 724 -6.31 27.30 21.15
C VAL A 724 -7.77 27.57 21.47
N ALA A 725 -8.24 28.81 21.30
CA ALA A 725 -9.63 29.17 21.57
C ALA A 725 -10.59 28.39 20.67
N THR A 726 -10.25 28.28 19.39
CA THR A 726 -10.99 27.49 18.40
C THR A 726 -11.04 26.02 18.80
N GLN A 727 -9.90 25.45 19.23
CA GLN A 727 -9.84 24.05 19.68
C GLN A 727 -10.73 23.80 20.90
N LYS A 728 -10.74 24.69 21.90
CA LYS A 728 -11.61 24.54 23.07
C LYS A 728 -13.08 24.44 22.68
N GLN A 729 -13.51 25.28 21.75
CA GLN A 729 -14.87 25.22 21.22
C GLN A 729 -15.14 23.92 20.47
N LEU A 730 -14.24 23.54 19.54
CA LEU A 730 -14.37 22.29 18.78
C LEU A 730 -14.44 21.06 19.68
N SER A 731 -13.60 20.99 20.70
CA SER A 731 -13.60 19.87 21.64
C SER A 731 -14.91 19.76 22.42
N ALA A 732 -15.49 20.89 22.84
CA ALA A 732 -16.79 20.91 23.50
C ALA A 732 -17.94 20.47 22.57
N GLU A 733 -17.89 20.89 21.29
CA GLU A 733 -18.85 20.48 20.26
C GLU A 733 -18.73 18.99 19.97
N VAL A 734 -17.52 18.47 19.75
CA VAL A 734 -17.25 17.04 19.52
C VAL A 734 -17.72 16.21 20.71
N ALA A 735 -17.42 16.63 21.94
CA ALA A 735 -17.88 15.93 23.14
C ALA A 735 -19.40 15.83 23.22
N ARG A 736 -20.13 16.88 22.80
CA ARG A 736 -21.60 16.88 22.72
C ARG A 736 -22.13 15.96 21.63
N LEU A 737 -21.43 15.88 20.50
CA LEU A 737 -21.79 15.03 19.35
C LEU A 737 -21.38 13.56 19.54
N ALA A 738 -20.38 13.28 20.38
CA ALA A 738 -19.77 11.96 20.52
C ALA A 738 -20.79 10.82 20.75
N PRO A 739 -21.83 10.94 21.60
CA PRO A 739 -22.82 9.88 21.75
C PRO A 739 -23.54 9.51 20.43
N ALA A 740 -23.81 10.49 19.57
CA ALA A 740 -24.40 10.25 18.25
C ALA A 740 -23.37 9.77 17.24
N LEU A 741 -22.14 10.29 17.28
CA LEU A 741 -21.04 9.85 16.42
C LEU A 741 -20.63 8.41 16.71
N LEU A 742 -20.73 7.95 17.95
CA LEU A 742 -20.39 6.58 18.36
C LEU A 742 -21.57 5.60 18.26
N SER A 743 -22.67 6.00 17.63
CA SER A 743 -23.83 5.14 17.38
C SER A 743 -24.03 4.95 15.88
N ARG A 744 -24.51 3.77 15.48
CA ARG A 744 -25.04 3.54 14.14
C ARG A 744 -26.47 4.07 13.96
N GLU A 745 -27.22 4.16 15.07
CA GLU A 745 -28.63 4.54 15.09
C GLU A 745 -28.87 5.90 15.81
N PRO A 746 -29.78 6.75 15.29
CA PRO A 746 -30.47 6.60 14.01
C PRO A 746 -29.50 6.71 12.83
N ARG A 747 -29.78 5.98 11.74
CA ARG A 747 -28.99 6.06 10.50
C ARG A 747 -28.77 7.53 10.11
N GLN A 748 -27.51 7.96 10.12
CA GLN A 748 -27.14 9.31 9.71
C GLN A 748 -27.08 9.38 8.18
N GLU A 749 -28.02 10.09 7.56
CA GLU A 749 -27.91 10.50 6.16
C GLU A 749 -27.13 11.80 6.09
N VAL A 750 -25.95 11.74 5.47
CA VAL A 750 -25.13 12.91 5.19
C VAL A 750 -25.33 13.25 3.72
N THR A 751 -26.22 14.19 3.45
CA THR A 751 -26.39 14.77 2.11
C THR A 751 -25.40 15.93 1.95
N PHE A 752 -24.49 15.80 0.99
CA PHE A 752 -23.60 16.86 0.57
C PHE A 752 -23.81 17.07 -0.93
N GLU A 753 -24.27 18.25 -1.31
CA GLU A 753 -24.37 18.67 -2.71
C GLU A 753 -23.13 19.51 -3.03
N PRO A 754 -22.09 18.94 -3.66
CA PRO A 754 -21.09 19.77 -4.29
C PRO A 754 -21.71 20.40 -5.53
N GLU A 755 -21.67 21.72 -5.66
CA GLU A 755 -21.83 22.37 -6.96
C GLU A 755 -20.75 21.78 -7.89
N SER A 756 -21.16 20.87 -8.78
CA SER A 756 -20.33 20.19 -9.80
C SER A 756 -19.09 19.43 -9.28
N ALA A 757 -19.27 18.22 -8.75
CA ALA A 757 -18.14 17.28 -8.55
C ALA A 757 -18.11 16.20 -9.64
N SER A 758 -17.46 16.49 -10.77
CA SER A 758 -16.95 15.48 -11.70
C SER A 758 -15.47 15.27 -11.44
N THR A 759 -15.12 14.56 -10.36
CA THR A 759 -13.75 14.11 -10.15
C THR A 759 -13.77 12.68 -9.64
N VAL A 760 -13.71 11.74 -10.58
CA VAL A 760 -13.25 10.38 -10.31
C VAL A 760 -11.78 10.52 -9.94
N PHE A 761 -11.47 10.41 -8.65
CA PHE A 761 -10.08 10.32 -8.22
C PHE A 761 -9.47 9.04 -8.78
N PRO A 762 -8.28 9.10 -9.40
CA PRO A 762 -7.49 7.91 -9.64
C PRO A 762 -7.22 7.20 -8.32
N LEU A 763 -7.57 5.92 -8.26
CA LEU A 763 -6.98 4.99 -7.32
C LEU A 763 -5.50 4.83 -7.71
N GLY A 764 -4.62 5.70 -7.20
CA GLY A 764 -3.17 5.63 -7.44
C GLY A 764 -2.73 6.06 -8.83
#